data_AF-A0A8J4BNY3-F1
#
_entry.id   AF-A0A8J4BNY3-F1
#
_cell.length_a   1.000
_cell.length_b   1.000
_cell.length_c   1.000
_cell.angle_alpha   90.00
_cell.angle_beta   90.00
_cell.angle_gamma   90.00
#
_symmetry.space_group_name_H-M   'P 1'
#
loop_
_entity.id
_entity.type
_entity.pdbx_description
1 polymer ?
#
loop_
_entity_poly.entity_id
_entity_poly.type
_entity_poly.pdbx_seq_one_letter_code
_entity_poly.pdbx_strand_id
1 'polypeptide(L)'
;MATAASRNVLTALVLALLTVGAFIAPLCQAAAADDDGPGDGDGEAAAAAAAEPLITAAELRKTKAYPPPRRQRTRGVKTRPPPPKSLSSGTASNGGSLEGRLFAVVSDLLKDPLYFLDLSDGSGRVPVLMKDADARRYLGFKIRIQPATVATPPTAAAAAISGSYPYPNKTSSDDEEGFGALPNSSFAGPKSSRRRSLQPGDDYNPYVDTSEDDISPQQLLMGSKNPITVEDVELIGSDDRNGQQKWTDGGTILKSVVYLISTCEHSASANPVKLRNLFFNGRDTGPDALTMQNIWKYCSQGMVTMNSNTLAIYEVKVPCTGSLKVGNNTIDYKFIGRAYETCAVETLGIMVKVADDYVRNTLRVSLTDDQQRILVLPNAISNNCGYAGAAAMAITPGEVYITGAAAENLNIYVHEMSHSYFNLQHSMAINMKTKEIDEYGDDSCLMGRGTYCFNAPQLWKLNWVSPLPGGDLNGTTLTIGRPRTFVLPSQNKNLRSYLRIDPTWVLPEDEDFSPSGGLSSVPAFFISHRSADSPFENVFPAASIMVYTFRGTKQFYSIAYPNREAVIPSKWNYRAPMPYGLVVRVASIIAGGNATVVICRASGDMEYTDAESCSDGLDNDCDGRVDYEDSDCFGAPKAPPLPPAPRPPPPRPPPSPRPPKPVTAPRSPPRPPLPRTPAKQASSRP
;
A
#
# COMPACT_ATOMS: atom_id res chain seq x y z
N MET A 1 6.65 71.43 38.85
CA MET A 1 7.59 70.30 38.97
C MET A 1 6.78 69.03 39.24
N ALA A 2 7.24 67.87 38.74
CA ALA A 2 6.64 66.54 38.92
C ALA A 2 5.24 66.27 38.30
N THR A 3 4.96 64.97 38.10
CA THR A 3 3.68 64.29 37.79
C THR A 3 2.80 64.78 36.63
N ALA A 4 3.10 64.34 35.39
CA ALA A 4 2.12 64.19 34.29
C ALA A 4 2.64 63.35 33.10
N ALA A 5 2.78 62.01 33.21
CA ALA A 5 3.31 61.19 32.09
C ALA A 5 2.96 59.68 32.13
N SER A 6 1.68 59.28 31.98
CA SER A 6 1.32 57.85 31.82
C SER A 6 -0.07 57.55 31.19
N ARG A 7 -0.65 58.43 30.37
CA ARG A 7 -1.91 58.18 29.64
C ARG A 7 -1.91 58.79 28.23
N ASN A 8 -1.22 58.16 27.26
CA ASN A 8 -1.38 58.52 25.83
C ASN A 8 -0.89 57.48 24.80
N VAL A 9 -0.58 56.23 25.21
CA VAL A 9 -0.07 55.19 24.27
C VAL A 9 -1.18 54.26 23.76
N LEU A 10 -2.23 54.02 24.56
CA LEU A 10 -3.26 53.01 24.23
C LEU A 10 -4.25 53.48 23.15
N THR A 11 -4.51 54.79 23.04
CA THR A 11 -5.47 55.35 22.06
C THR A 11 -4.95 55.32 20.62
N ALA A 12 -3.63 55.39 20.42
CA ALA A 12 -3.02 55.44 19.09
C ALA A 12 -3.03 54.09 18.36
N LEU A 13 -3.02 52.98 19.10
CA LEU A 13 -2.94 51.63 18.51
C LEU A 13 -4.28 51.10 18.00
N VAL A 14 -5.40 51.56 18.58
CA VAL A 14 -6.76 51.10 18.24
C VAL A 14 -7.26 51.73 16.93
N LEU A 15 -6.82 52.94 16.59
CA LEU A 15 -7.26 53.64 15.37
C LEU A 15 -6.61 53.12 14.08
N ALA A 16 -5.51 52.37 14.17
CA ALA A 16 -4.76 51.86 13.01
C ALA A 16 -5.29 50.52 12.45
N LEU A 17 -6.28 49.89 13.11
CA LEU A 17 -6.78 48.55 12.78
C LEU A 17 -8.23 48.52 12.24
N LEU A 18 -8.81 49.70 11.93
CA LEU A 18 -10.22 49.82 11.50
C LEU A 18 -10.42 50.55 10.16
N THR A 19 -9.35 50.78 9.37
CA THR A 19 -9.42 51.56 8.11
C THR A 19 -8.78 50.87 6.90
N VAL A 20 -8.85 49.54 6.81
CA VAL A 20 -8.60 48.78 5.56
C VAL A 20 -9.71 47.74 5.42
N GLY A 21 -10.81 48.09 4.73
CA GLY A 21 -12.00 47.25 4.79
C GLY A 21 -13.21 47.65 3.95
N ALA A 22 -13.05 48.26 2.76
CA ALA A 22 -14.08 48.21 1.71
C ALA A 22 -13.56 48.67 0.32
N PHE A 23 -14.16 48.07 -0.72
CA PHE A 23 -14.25 48.51 -2.14
C PHE A 23 -13.04 48.45 -3.11
N ILE A 24 -13.44 48.19 -4.36
CA ILE A 24 -12.75 48.27 -5.67
C ILE A 24 -11.70 47.20 -6.02
N ALA A 25 -12.20 46.17 -6.73
CA ALA A 25 -11.63 45.74 -8.01
C ALA A 25 -12.68 46.05 -9.12
N PRO A 26 -12.36 45.95 -10.44
CA PRO A 26 -11.07 45.69 -11.06
C PRO A 26 -10.60 46.83 -12.00
N LEU A 27 -9.31 46.84 -12.36
CA LEU A 27 -8.81 47.58 -13.54
C LEU A 27 -7.46 47.01 -13.99
N CYS A 28 -7.43 46.22 -15.07
CA CYS A 28 -6.22 45.92 -15.84
C CYS A 28 -6.60 45.28 -17.20
N GLN A 29 -6.73 46.08 -18.25
CA GLN A 29 -6.90 45.61 -19.62
C GLN A 29 -6.42 46.71 -20.60
N ALA A 30 -6.14 46.30 -21.85
CA ALA A 30 -5.67 47.15 -22.96
C ALA A 30 -4.27 47.79 -22.81
N ALA A 31 -3.27 47.08 -23.34
CA ALA A 31 -2.46 47.63 -24.41
C ALA A 31 -2.65 46.73 -25.63
N ALA A 32 -2.91 47.30 -26.80
CA ALA A 32 -3.22 46.56 -28.02
C ALA A 32 -2.66 47.28 -29.24
N ALA A 33 -2.17 46.47 -30.18
CA ALA A 33 -1.97 46.75 -31.59
C ALA A 33 -1.54 45.42 -32.23
N ASP A 34 -1.89 45.02 -33.46
CA ASP A 34 -2.94 45.34 -34.44
C ASP A 34 -2.46 44.56 -35.68
N ASP A 35 -3.22 43.59 -36.18
CA ASP A 35 -3.17 43.16 -37.58
C ASP A 35 -4.48 42.42 -37.94
N ASP A 36 -4.90 42.52 -39.20
CA ASP A 36 -6.28 42.22 -39.64
C ASP A 36 -6.47 40.80 -40.24
N GLY A 37 -7.67 40.22 -40.09
CA GLY A 37 -8.10 39.03 -40.86
C GLY A 37 -9.30 38.25 -40.27
N PRO A 38 -10.45 38.18 -40.96
CA PRO A 38 -11.66 37.53 -40.44
C PRO A 38 -11.83 36.04 -40.84
N GLY A 39 -12.61 35.31 -40.05
CA GLY A 39 -13.14 33.98 -40.39
C GLY A 39 -14.24 33.55 -39.41
N ASP A 40 -15.44 33.29 -39.94
CA ASP A 40 -16.66 33.04 -39.16
C ASP A 40 -16.73 31.62 -38.53
N GLY A 41 -17.52 31.45 -37.46
CA GLY A 41 -17.77 30.13 -36.87
C GLY A 41 -18.48 30.13 -35.51
N ASP A 42 -19.80 30.38 -35.49
CA ASP A 42 -20.61 30.29 -34.28
C ASP A 42 -20.66 28.86 -33.69
N GLY A 43 -20.59 28.75 -32.36
CA GLY A 43 -20.46 27.46 -31.66
C GLY A 43 -20.78 27.53 -30.16
N GLU A 44 -21.89 28.18 -29.79
CA GLU A 44 -22.28 28.43 -28.40
C GLU A 44 -22.68 27.14 -27.65
N ALA A 45 -22.02 26.85 -26.52
CA ALA A 45 -22.37 25.75 -25.61
C ALA A 45 -22.20 26.21 -24.15
N ALA A 46 -23.29 26.62 -23.50
CA ALA A 46 -23.27 27.23 -22.18
C ALA A 46 -23.05 26.22 -21.03
N ALA A 47 -22.12 26.52 -20.12
CA ALA A 47 -21.90 25.75 -18.90
C ALA A 47 -22.89 26.16 -17.80
N ALA A 48 -23.93 25.36 -17.58
CA ALA A 48 -24.92 25.59 -16.53
C ALA A 48 -24.42 25.11 -15.15
N ALA A 49 -24.06 26.05 -14.26
CA ALA A 49 -23.70 25.73 -12.88
C ALA A 49 -24.96 25.44 -12.03
N ALA A 50 -25.16 24.18 -11.65
CA ALA A 50 -26.23 23.77 -10.75
C ALA A 50 -25.79 23.92 -9.27
N ALA A 51 -26.52 24.71 -8.49
CA ALA A 51 -26.35 24.80 -7.04
C ALA A 51 -27.30 23.80 -6.34
N GLU A 52 -26.76 22.87 -5.54
CA GLU A 52 -27.57 21.99 -4.70
C GLU A 52 -28.16 22.75 -3.48
N PRO A 53 -29.40 22.46 -3.06
CA PRO A 53 -30.03 23.13 -1.93
C PRO A 53 -29.56 22.61 -0.56
N LEU A 54 -29.44 23.52 0.41
CA LEU A 54 -29.18 23.19 1.81
C LEU A 54 -30.35 22.43 2.45
N ILE A 55 -30.13 21.16 2.82
CA ILE A 55 -31.10 20.38 3.62
C ILE A 55 -30.88 20.68 5.10
N THR A 56 -31.92 21.17 5.78
CA THR A 56 -31.91 21.47 7.22
C THR A 56 -32.08 20.23 8.09
N ALA A 57 -31.39 20.18 9.23
CA ALA A 57 -31.25 19.00 10.10
C ALA A 57 -32.49 18.62 10.96
N ALA A 58 -33.67 18.52 10.34
CA ALA A 58 -34.95 18.27 11.04
C ALA A 58 -35.58 16.88 10.79
N GLU A 59 -35.28 16.20 9.68
CA GLU A 59 -36.07 15.05 9.20
C GLU A 59 -35.32 13.70 9.15
N LEU A 60 -34.69 13.31 10.26
CA LEU A 60 -34.10 11.97 10.42
C LEU A 60 -34.42 11.33 11.77
N ARG A 61 -35.69 10.99 11.98
CA ARG A 61 -36.18 10.19 13.12
C ARG A 61 -37.25 9.17 12.71
N LYS A 62 -36.83 7.93 12.41
CA LYS A 62 -37.56 6.65 12.55
C LYS A 62 -36.76 5.49 11.93
N THR A 63 -35.99 4.78 12.76
CA THR A 63 -35.53 3.41 12.46
C THR A 63 -36.31 2.42 13.32
N LYS A 64 -36.45 1.17 12.87
CA LYS A 64 -37.33 0.16 13.47
C LYS A 64 -36.58 -1.17 13.60
N ALA A 65 -36.52 -1.72 14.81
CA ALA A 65 -35.71 -2.89 15.13
C ALA A 65 -36.26 -4.19 14.54
N TYR A 66 -35.36 -5.15 14.27
CA TYR A 66 -35.65 -6.54 13.91
C TYR A 66 -34.99 -7.51 14.90
N PRO A 67 -35.61 -8.68 15.20
CA PRO A 67 -35.12 -9.63 16.19
C PRO A 67 -34.02 -10.59 15.66
N PRO A 68 -33.21 -11.20 16.55
CA PRO A 68 -32.06 -12.03 16.17
C PRO A 68 -32.41 -13.48 15.74
N PRO A 69 -31.56 -14.13 14.92
CA PRO A 69 -31.74 -15.52 14.47
C PRO A 69 -31.33 -16.58 15.52
N ARG A 70 -31.72 -17.83 15.28
CA ARG A 70 -31.71 -18.93 16.26
C ARG A 70 -30.65 -19.99 15.90
N ARG A 71 -29.79 -20.38 16.86
CA ARG A 71 -28.74 -21.40 16.67
C ARG A 71 -29.31 -22.78 16.30
N GLN A 72 -28.61 -23.49 15.40
CA GLN A 72 -28.67 -24.94 15.25
C GLN A 72 -27.27 -25.57 15.45
N ARG A 73 -27.21 -26.90 15.58
CA ARG A 73 -26.02 -27.64 16.03
C ARG A 73 -26.02 -29.05 15.42
N THR A 74 -24.95 -29.45 14.75
CA THR A 74 -24.76 -30.81 14.20
C THR A 74 -23.37 -31.36 14.54
N ARG A 75 -23.21 -32.70 14.48
CA ARG A 75 -21.96 -33.43 14.75
C ARG A 75 -21.46 -34.09 13.46
N GLY A 76 -20.14 -34.18 13.29
CA GLY A 76 -19.50 -34.87 12.15
C GLY A 76 -19.06 -36.31 12.44
N VAL A 77 -18.51 -36.98 11.41
CA VAL A 77 -17.96 -38.35 11.43
C VAL A 77 -16.68 -38.39 10.57
N LYS A 78 -15.76 -39.34 10.83
CA LYS A 78 -14.51 -39.58 10.06
C LYS A 78 -14.44 -41.01 9.53
N THR A 79 -13.88 -41.21 8.33
CA THR A 79 -13.30 -42.48 7.84
C THR A 79 -12.06 -42.19 6.94
N ARG A 80 -11.33 -43.24 6.51
CA ARG A 80 -9.96 -43.15 5.97
C ARG A 80 -9.72 -44.14 4.81
N PRO A 81 -9.04 -43.78 3.71
CA PRO A 81 -8.82 -44.65 2.54
C PRO A 81 -7.53 -45.52 2.59
N PRO A 82 -7.42 -46.57 1.75
CA PRO A 82 -6.26 -47.48 1.64
C PRO A 82 -5.18 -47.00 0.62
N PRO A 83 -3.97 -47.62 0.58
CA PRO A 83 -2.81 -47.11 -0.17
C PRO A 83 -2.56 -47.76 -1.55
N PRO A 84 -1.88 -47.06 -2.49
CA PRO A 84 -1.38 -47.61 -3.75
C PRO A 84 -0.01 -48.32 -3.63
N LYS A 85 0.42 -49.02 -4.69
CA LYS A 85 1.70 -49.76 -4.78
C LYS A 85 2.82 -48.94 -5.46
N SER A 86 4.06 -49.33 -5.21
CA SER A 86 5.30 -48.70 -5.71
C SER A 86 5.82 -49.28 -7.03
N LEU A 87 6.66 -48.51 -7.74
CA LEU A 87 7.64 -49.01 -8.72
C LEU A 87 8.93 -48.16 -8.67
N SER A 88 9.95 -48.56 -9.45
CA SER A 88 11.38 -48.39 -9.12
C SER A 88 12.01 -47.00 -9.34
N SER A 89 13.09 -46.75 -8.59
CA SER A 89 13.86 -45.49 -8.57
C SER A 89 15.06 -45.44 -9.53
N GLY A 90 15.47 -44.22 -9.90
CA GLY A 90 16.84 -43.87 -10.26
C GLY A 90 17.47 -43.03 -9.12
N THR A 91 18.73 -43.25 -8.79
CA THR A 91 19.37 -42.71 -7.57
C THR A 91 20.01 -41.33 -7.76
N ALA A 92 19.79 -40.46 -6.77
CA ALA A 92 20.58 -39.25 -6.52
C ALA A 92 21.24 -39.37 -5.13
N SER A 93 22.45 -38.82 -4.95
CA SER A 93 23.32 -39.15 -3.82
C SER A 93 23.34 -38.11 -2.69
N ASN A 94 23.24 -38.60 -1.46
CA ASN A 94 23.82 -38.04 -0.23
C ASN A 94 23.45 -36.58 0.16
N GLY A 95 22.21 -36.38 0.62
CA GLY A 95 21.93 -35.77 1.94
C GLY A 95 22.38 -34.33 2.25
N GLY A 96 22.88 -33.56 1.30
CA GLY A 96 23.23 -32.16 1.50
C GLY A 96 22.00 -31.27 1.68
N SER A 97 22.00 -30.42 2.71
CA SER A 97 21.00 -29.37 2.89
C SER A 97 21.13 -28.30 1.80
N LEU A 98 20.01 -27.85 1.22
CA LEU A 98 20.02 -26.81 0.18
C LEU A 98 19.65 -25.45 0.76
N GLU A 99 20.35 -24.39 0.36
CA GLU A 99 20.06 -23.01 0.79
C GLU A 99 19.61 -22.14 -0.38
N GLY A 100 18.50 -21.41 -0.23
CA GLY A 100 18.03 -20.51 -1.28
C GLY A 100 16.88 -19.61 -0.87
N ARG A 101 16.37 -18.82 -1.82
CA ARG A 101 15.16 -18.01 -1.66
C ARG A 101 13.95 -18.76 -2.21
N LEU A 102 12.91 -18.92 -1.39
CA LEU A 102 11.65 -19.49 -1.85
C LEU A 102 10.81 -18.44 -2.59
N PHE A 103 10.29 -18.81 -3.76
CA PHE A 103 9.27 -18.05 -4.49
C PHE A 103 8.18 -18.98 -5.02
N ALA A 104 7.02 -18.40 -5.36
CA ALA A 104 5.90 -19.09 -5.99
C ALA A 104 5.73 -18.62 -7.44
N VAL A 105 5.27 -19.52 -8.30
CA VAL A 105 4.69 -19.22 -9.60
C VAL A 105 3.19 -19.52 -9.51
N VAL A 106 2.38 -18.48 -9.67
CA VAL A 106 0.92 -18.55 -9.75
C VAL A 106 0.54 -18.29 -11.21
N SER A 107 -0.44 -19.03 -11.72
CA SER A 107 -0.96 -18.91 -13.08
C SER A 107 -2.38 -19.46 -13.10
N ASP A 108 -3.29 -18.84 -13.85
CA ASP A 108 -4.70 -19.26 -13.93
C ASP A 108 -4.88 -20.68 -14.53
N LEU A 109 -3.82 -21.21 -15.15
CA LEU A 109 -3.75 -22.57 -15.67
C LEU A 109 -3.33 -23.62 -14.62
N LEU A 110 -2.97 -23.20 -13.40
CA LEU A 110 -2.51 -24.06 -12.31
C LEU A 110 -3.54 -24.07 -11.16
N LYS A 111 -4.03 -25.26 -10.79
CA LYS A 111 -4.94 -25.43 -9.64
C LYS A 111 -4.25 -25.18 -8.29
N ASP A 112 -2.94 -25.38 -8.23
CA ASP A 112 -2.09 -25.21 -7.05
C ASP A 112 -0.83 -24.42 -7.45
N PRO A 113 -0.33 -23.48 -6.62
CA PRO A 113 0.87 -22.70 -6.92
C PRO A 113 2.13 -23.58 -6.91
N LEU A 114 3.02 -23.37 -7.89
CA LEU A 114 4.30 -24.09 -7.96
C LEU A 114 5.38 -23.34 -7.18
N TYR A 115 6.04 -24.04 -6.26
CA TYR A 115 7.08 -23.48 -5.40
C TYR A 115 8.48 -23.82 -5.92
N PHE A 116 9.38 -22.84 -5.84
CA PHE A 116 10.76 -22.95 -6.32
C PHE A 116 11.74 -22.34 -5.32
N LEU A 117 12.90 -22.97 -5.18
CA LEU A 117 14.04 -22.46 -4.43
C LEU A 117 15.08 -21.93 -5.42
N ASP A 118 15.35 -20.62 -5.42
CA ASP A 118 16.47 -20.01 -6.14
C ASP A 118 17.74 -20.22 -5.30
N LEU A 119 18.66 -21.07 -5.76
CA LEU A 119 19.78 -21.54 -4.94
C LEU A 119 20.86 -20.47 -4.72
N SER A 120 21.36 -20.40 -3.48
CA SER A 120 22.26 -19.33 -3.01
C SER A 120 23.66 -19.36 -3.65
N ASP A 121 24.02 -20.47 -4.28
CA ASP A 121 25.27 -20.66 -5.02
C ASP A 121 25.17 -20.27 -6.50
N GLY A 122 23.98 -19.87 -6.97
CA GLY A 122 23.72 -19.54 -8.37
C GLY A 122 23.60 -20.75 -9.30
N SER A 123 23.54 -21.99 -8.76
CA SER A 123 23.40 -23.21 -9.58
C SER A 123 22.01 -23.37 -10.23
N GLY A 124 21.06 -22.51 -9.87
CA GLY A 124 19.77 -22.34 -10.55
C GLY A 124 18.57 -22.51 -9.62
N ARG A 125 17.44 -22.90 -10.21
CA ARG A 125 16.14 -23.01 -9.55
C ARG A 125 15.73 -24.46 -9.42
N VAL A 126 15.34 -24.87 -8.21
CA VAL A 126 14.87 -26.23 -7.92
C VAL A 126 13.39 -26.19 -7.52
N PRO A 127 12.51 -26.97 -8.16
CA PRO A 127 11.12 -27.07 -7.75
C PRO A 127 10.99 -27.81 -6.41
N VAL A 128 10.13 -27.30 -5.54
CA VAL A 128 9.98 -27.73 -4.14
C VAL A 128 8.57 -28.26 -3.91
N LEU A 129 8.46 -29.50 -3.43
CA LEU A 129 7.20 -30.05 -2.94
C LEU A 129 7.03 -29.68 -1.46
N MET A 130 6.27 -28.62 -1.23
CA MET A 130 5.85 -28.15 0.09
C MET A 130 4.37 -27.72 0.01
N LYS A 131 3.61 -27.91 1.10
CA LYS A 131 2.20 -27.52 1.14
C LYS A 131 2.08 -26.00 1.10
N ASP A 132 1.06 -25.50 0.42
CA ASP A 132 0.78 -24.07 0.28
C ASP A 132 0.81 -23.30 1.63
N ALA A 133 0.08 -23.80 2.65
CA ALA A 133 0.01 -23.20 3.98
C ALA A 133 1.31 -23.29 4.81
N ASP A 134 2.28 -24.11 4.39
CA ASP A 134 3.62 -24.19 4.97
C ASP A 134 4.57 -23.27 4.18
N ALA A 135 4.54 -23.35 2.83
CA ALA A 135 5.37 -22.58 1.91
C ALA A 135 5.16 -21.06 1.99
N ARG A 136 3.92 -20.59 2.13
CA ARG A 136 3.62 -19.13 2.23
C ARG A 136 4.30 -18.46 3.41
N ARG A 137 4.66 -19.20 4.47
CA ARG A 137 5.40 -18.68 5.64
C ARG A 137 6.85 -18.31 5.32
N TYR A 138 7.38 -18.83 4.22
CA TYR A 138 8.78 -18.77 3.83
C TYR A 138 9.02 -18.03 2.50
N LEU A 139 7.95 -17.54 1.84
CA LEU A 139 8.08 -16.79 0.59
C LEU A 139 8.92 -15.52 0.77
N GLY A 140 9.92 -15.34 -0.11
CA GLY A 140 10.86 -14.22 -0.08
C GLY A 140 12.00 -14.34 0.94
N PHE A 141 11.88 -15.20 1.94
CA PHE A 141 12.93 -15.48 2.93
C PHE A 141 14.06 -16.34 2.34
N LYS A 142 15.23 -16.33 2.99
CA LYS A 142 16.27 -17.33 2.76
C LYS A 142 16.03 -18.51 3.70
N ILE A 143 15.86 -19.70 3.14
CA ILE A 143 15.64 -20.93 3.90
C ILE A 143 16.73 -21.96 3.60
N ARG A 144 17.00 -22.80 4.59
CA ARG A 144 17.58 -24.12 4.40
C ARG A 144 16.42 -25.08 4.23
N ILE A 145 16.45 -25.94 3.22
CA ILE A 145 15.59 -27.12 3.16
C ILE A 145 16.44 -28.35 3.41
N GLN A 146 15.96 -29.22 4.29
CA GLN A 146 16.47 -30.58 4.45
C GLN A 146 15.73 -31.46 3.43
N PRO A 147 16.40 -31.99 2.37
CA PRO A 147 15.74 -32.89 1.43
C PRO A 147 15.31 -34.17 2.14
N ALA A 148 14.11 -34.66 1.84
CA ALA A 148 13.56 -35.83 2.51
C ALA A 148 14.50 -37.05 2.42
N THR A 149 14.81 -37.64 3.56
CA THR A 149 15.72 -38.78 3.66
C THR A 149 15.01 -40.05 3.21
N VAL A 150 15.34 -40.52 2.01
CA VAL A 150 14.76 -41.75 1.43
C VAL A 150 15.18 -42.96 2.25
N ALA A 151 14.36 -43.30 3.25
CA ALA A 151 14.60 -44.40 4.16
C ALA A 151 14.69 -45.73 3.42
N THR A 152 15.88 -46.34 3.42
CA THR A 152 16.10 -47.68 2.84
C THR A 152 15.31 -48.72 3.65
N PRO A 153 14.38 -49.48 3.02
CA PRO A 153 13.58 -50.46 3.73
C PRO A 153 14.43 -51.65 4.23
N PRO A 154 14.12 -52.25 5.38
CA PRO A 154 14.86 -53.40 5.89
C PRO A 154 14.64 -54.64 5.01
N THR A 155 15.74 -55.32 4.66
CA THR A 155 15.71 -56.53 3.83
C THR A 155 15.09 -57.73 4.56
N ALA A 156 13.97 -58.24 4.07
CA ALA A 156 13.39 -59.53 4.46
C ALA A 156 13.63 -60.58 3.36
N ALA A 157 13.84 -61.83 3.75
CA ALA A 157 14.28 -62.89 2.85
C ALA A 157 13.16 -63.41 1.93
N ALA A 158 13.54 -63.89 0.74
CA ALA A 158 12.62 -64.42 -0.26
C ALA A 158 12.28 -65.91 -0.02
N ALA A 159 11.04 -66.27 -0.36
CA ALA A 159 10.62 -67.63 -0.67
C ALA A 159 9.75 -67.59 -1.94
N ALA A 160 9.89 -68.59 -2.81
CA ALA A 160 9.20 -68.68 -4.11
C ALA A 160 7.77 -69.30 -3.95
N ILE A 161 6.91 -69.53 -4.95
CA ILE A 161 7.11 -70.19 -6.26
C ILE A 161 5.99 -69.79 -7.26
N SER A 162 6.35 -69.70 -8.55
CA SER A 162 5.58 -69.88 -9.82
C SER A 162 4.05 -69.64 -9.90
N GLY A 163 3.63 -68.95 -10.97
CA GLY A 163 2.25 -68.93 -11.50
C GLY A 163 2.19 -68.26 -12.89
N SER A 164 1.65 -68.95 -13.91
CA SER A 164 2.01 -68.72 -15.32
C SER A 164 0.83 -68.46 -16.28
N TYR A 165 0.87 -67.33 -17.03
CA TYR A 165 0.14 -67.05 -18.30
C TYR A 165 -1.42 -67.14 -18.25
N PRO A 166 -2.18 -66.82 -19.33
CA PRO A 166 -2.14 -65.61 -20.17
C PRO A 166 -3.51 -64.86 -20.28
N TYR A 167 -3.49 -63.72 -20.96
CA TYR A 167 -4.65 -63.03 -21.58
C TYR A 167 -5.49 -63.95 -22.50
N PRO A 168 -6.81 -63.72 -22.70
CA PRO A 168 -7.24 -62.79 -23.78
C PRO A 168 -8.60 -62.05 -23.63
N ASN A 169 -8.65 -60.85 -24.26
CA ASN A 169 -9.73 -60.24 -25.07
C ASN A 169 -11.22 -60.23 -24.68
N LYS A 170 -11.81 -59.01 -24.81
CA LYS A 170 -13.14 -58.70 -25.39
C LYS A 170 -14.39 -59.15 -24.57
N THR A 171 -15.61 -58.63 -24.77
CA THR A 171 -16.19 -57.58 -25.64
C THR A 171 -17.48 -57.02 -24.97
N SER A 172 -18.04 -55.91 -25.50
CA SER A 172 -19.49 -55.57 -25.50
C SER A 172 -20.25 -55.41 -24.16
N SER A 173 -21.42 -54.78 -24.09
CA SER A 173 -22.05 -53.63 -24.78
C SER A 173 -23.39 -53.33 -24.06
N ASP A 174 -23.99 -52.16 -24.29
CA ASP A 174 -25.44 -51.88 -24.11
C ASP A 174 -25.98 -51.95 -22.64
N ASP A 175 -27.14 -51.39 -22.24
CA ASP A 175 -28.12 -50.51 -22.91
C ASP A 175 -28.94 -49.65 -21.90
N GLU A 176 -29.48 -48.53 -22.39
CA GLU A 176 -30.78 -47.85 -22.08
C GLU A 176 -31.29 -47.49 -20.63
N GLU A 177 -32.37 -46.66 -20.65
CA GLU A 177 -33.28 -46.17 -19.58
C GLU A 177 -32.76 -45.22 -18.47
N GLY A 178 -33.46 -44.14 -18.08
CA GLY A 178 -34.67 -43.52 -18.64
C GLY A 178 -35.49 -42.71 -17.60
N PHE A 179 -35.68 -41.39 -17.78
CA PHE A 179 -36.53 -40.54 -16.92
C PHE A 179 -37.09 -39.31 -17.67
N GLY A 180 -38.20 -38.70 -17.21
CA GLY A 180 -38.83 -37.57 -17.93
C GLY A 180 -39.81 -36.68 -17.14
N ALA A 181 -40.42 -35.74 -17.89
CA ALA A 181 -41.61 -34.90 -17.59
C ALA A 181 -41.64 -33.99 -16.33
N LEU A 182 -41.43 -32.67 -16.54
CA LEU A 182 -42.43 -31.55 -16.46
C LEU A 182 -43.58 -31.58 -15.41
N PRO A 183 -44.07 -30.42 -14.86
CA PRO A 183 -44.42 -29.23 -15.68
C PRO A 183 -44.35 -27.79 -15.06
N ASN A 184 -44.46 -26.80 -15.97
CA ASN A 184 -45.06 -25.43 -15.96
C ASN A 184 -45.68 -24.86 -14.64
N SER A 185 -45.75 -23.55 -14.36
CA SER A 185 -46.06 -22.34 -15.19
C SER A 185 -45.92 -21.05 -14.32
N SER A 186 -46.15 -19.77 -14.69
CA SER A 186 -46.18 -18.94 -15.94
C SER A 186 -46.47 -17.44 -15.58
N PHE A 187 -46.72 -16.56 -16.58
CA PHE A 187 -47.04 -15.08 -16.51
C PHE A 187 -45.91 -14.12 -16.05
N ALA A 188 -45.79 -12.87 -16.56
CA ALA A 188 -46.26 -12.23 -17.79
C ALA A 188 -45.54 -10.86 -18.03
N GLY A 189 -45.70 -10.26 -19.20
CA GLY A 189 -45.28 -8.86 -19.48
C GLY A 189 -46.06 -8.22 -20.64
N PRO A 190 -45.81 -6.94 -20.94
CA PRO A 190 -45.84 -6.45 -22.33
C PRO A 190 -44.61 -5.58 -22.66
N LYS A 191 -43.82 -5.84 -23.71
CA LYS A 191 -44.11 -5.66 -25.16
C LYS A 191 -44.33 -4.20 -25.61
N SER A 192 -43.35 -3.67 -26.34
CA SER A 192 -43.56 -2.80 -27.51
C SER A 192 -42.79 -3.39 -28.71
N SER A 193 -43.03 -2.93 -29.94
CA SER A 193 -42.55 -3.64 -31.15
C SER A 193 -42.32 -2.77 -32.38
N ARG A 194 -41.36 -3.16 -33.23
CA ARG A 194 -41.30 -2.84 -34.67
C ARG A 194 -40.82 -4.06 -35.49
N ARG A 195 -41.19 -4.09 -36.77
CA ARG A 195 -41.06 -5.24 -37.69
C ARG A 195 -39.98 -4.99 -38.78
N ARG A 196 -39.59 -6.11 -39.42
CA ARG A 196 -39.11 -6.31 -40.82
C ARG A 196 -37.58 -6.49 -40.98
N SER A 197 -37.09 -7.28 -41.95
CA SER A 197 -37.64 -8.44 -42.71
C SER A 197 -36.55 -9.00 -43.64
N LEU A 198 -36.62 -10.28 -44.03
CA LEU A 198 -35.80 -10.96 -45.08
C LEU A 198 -34.30 -11.14 -44.74
N GLN A 199 -33.56 -12.12 -45.30
CA GLN A 199 -33.81 -13.56 -45.54
C GLN A 199 -32.41 -14.28 -45.66
N PRO A 200 -32.30 -15.63 -45.77
CA PRO A 200 -31.06 -16.37 -45.47
C PRO A 200 -30.06 -16.51 -46.63
N GLY A 201 -28.89 -17.06 -46.30
CA GLY A 201 -27.84 -17.49 -47.24
C GLY A 201 -26.88 -18.51 -46.61
N ASP A 202 -27.34 -19.77 -46.59
CA ASP A 202 -26.64 -21.08 -46.61
C ASP A 202 -25.38 -21.38 -45.76
N ASP A 203 -25.39 -22.59 -45.20
CA ASP A 203 -24.32 -23.20 -44.41
C ASP A 203 -23.03 -23.46 -45.19
N TYR A 204 -21.88 -23.37 -44.51
CA TYR A 204 -20.77 -24.30 -44.78
C TYR A 204 -19.97 -24.63 -43.52
N ASN A 205 -19.89 -25.92 -43.21
CA ASN A 205 -19.14 -26.47 -42.08
C ASN A 205 -18.17 -27.55 -42.59
N PRO A 206 -16.86 -27.39 -42.39
CA PRO A 206 -15.92 -28.49 -42.33
C PRO A 206 -15.37 -28.62 -40.90
N TYR A 207 -15.92 -29.56 -40.13
CA TYR A 207 -15.36 -30.00 -38.87
C TYR A 207 -14.02 -30.72 -39.16
N VAL A 208 -12.90 -30.15 -38.73
CA VAL A 208 -11.58 -30.77 -38.90
C VAL A 208 -11.23 -31.54 -37.63
N ASP A 209 -11.01 -32.83 -37.78
CA ASP A 209 -10.48 -33.71 -36.74
C ASP A 209 -8.96 -33.49 -36.59
N THR A 210 -8.52 -33.19 -35.37
CA THR A 210 -7.10 -33.12 -34.99
C THR A 210 -6.89 -33.82 -33.66
N SER A 211 -6.88 -35.15 -33.68
CA SER A 211 -6.42 -35.97 -32.57
C SER A 211 -4.88 -35.95 -32.48
N GLU A 212 -4.31 -34.99 -31.74
CA GLU A 212 -2.89 -34.99 -31.34
C GLU A 212 -2.74 -34.89 -29.81
N ASP A 213 -2.01 -35.87 -29.28
CA ASP A 213 -1.63 -36.18 -27.89
C ASP A 213 -1.87 -35.15 -26.76
N ASP A 214 -2.60 -35.62 -25.74
CA ASP A 214 -2.89 -34.95 -24.46
C ASP A 214 -1.63 -34.84 -23.57
N ILE A 215 -0.70 -33.93 -23.91
CA ILE A 215 0.43 -33.57 -23.04
C ILE A 215 -0.02 -32.46 -22.07
N SER A 216 -0.18 -32.82 -20.80
CA SER A 216 -0.61 -31.87 -19.77
C SER A 216 0.35 -30.68 -19.63
N PRO A 217 -0.13 -29.43 -19.43
CA PRO A 217 0.74 -28.26 -19.19
C PRO A 217 1.72 -28.42 -18.02
N GLN A 218 1.40 -29.29 -17.06
CA GLN A 218 2.28 -29.66 -15.95
C GLN A 218 3.58 -30.34 -16.43
N GLN A 219 3.54 -31.15 -17.49
CA GLN A 219 4.74 -31.78 -18.06
C GLN A 219 5.61 -30.78 -18.83
N LEU A 220 4.99 -29.85 -19.55
CA LEU A 220 5.72 -28.83 -20.34
C LEU A 220 6.53 -27.86 -19.46
N LEU A 221 6.06 -27.61 -18.22
CA LEU A 221 6.76 -26.79 -17.23
C LEU A 221 7.81 -27.57 -16.40
N MET A 222 7.79 -28.91 -16.43
CA MET A 222 8.70 -29.76 -15.65
C MET A 222 9.90 -30.27 -16.47
N GLY A 223 10.56 -29.37 -17.20
CA GLY A 223 11.92 -29.59 -17.74
C GLY A 223 13.03 -29.67 -16.67
N SER A 224 12.66 -29.79 -15.39
CA SER A 224 13.56 -29.91 -14.24
C SER A 224 13.55 -31.32 -13.67
N LYS A 225 14.69 -31.71 -13.09
CA LYS A 225 14.85 -32.92 -12.28
C LYS A 225 13.81 -32.96 -11.14
N ASN A 226 13.48 -34.18 -10.71
CA ASN A 226 12.51 -34.54 -9.67
C ASN A 226 12.39 -33.47 -8.56
N PRO A 227 11.19 -32.94 -8.27
CA PRO A 227 11.02 -31.90 -7.27
C PRO A 227 11.29 -32.43 -5.86
N ILE A 228 11.87 -31.57 -5.02
CA ILE A 228 12.36 -31.98 -3.70
C ILE A 228 11.22 -31.88 -2.67
N THR A 229 10.81 -33.03 -2.13
CA THR A 229 10.02 -33.10 -0.91
C THR A 229 10.86 -32.59 0.26
N VAL A 230 10.33 -31.64 1.01
CA VAL A 230 11.02 -31.06 2.18
C VAL A 230 10.63 -31.81 3.45
N GLU A 231 11.62 -32.26 4.22
CA GLU A 231 11.40 -32.83 5.55
C GLU A 231 11.43 -31.77 6.65
N ASP A 232 12.32 -30.77 6.52
CA ASP A 232 12.43 -29.64 7.46
C ASP A 232 12.81 -28.33 6.73
N VAL A 233 12.34 -27.20 7.26
CA VAL A 233 12.61 -25.84 6.76
C VAL A 233 13.21 -25.00 7.88
N GLU A 234 14.54 -24.87 7.88
CA GLU A 234 15.23 -23.97 8.79
C GLU A 234 15.21 -22.54 8.21
N LEU A 235 14.64 -21.61 8.95
CA LEU A 235 14.77 -20.18 8.66
C LEU A 235 16.17 -19.72 9.09
N ILE A 236 17.17 -19.88 8.19
CA ILE A 236 18.55 -19.40 8.40
C ILE A 236 18.55 -17.90 8.75
N GLY A 237 17.58 -17.17 8.19
CA GLY A 237 17.20 -15.83 8.61
C GLY A 237 16.30 -15.15 7.57
N SER A 238 15.74 -14.00 7.93
CA SER A 238 15.76 -12.94 6.93
C SER A 238 17.23 -12.60 6.63
N ASP A 239 17.52 -12.29 5.37
CA ASP A 239 18.75 -11.59 5.00
C ASP A 239 18.84 -10.29 5.83
N ASP A 240 20.04 -9.82 6.19
CA ASP A 240 20.21 -8.52 6.87
C ASP A 240 19.61 -7.37 6.01
N ARG A 241 19.46 -7.61 4.70
CA ARG A 241 18.43 -7.01 3.85
C ARG A 241 17.04 -7.58 4.20
N ASN A 242 16.52 -7.16 5.35
CA ASN A 242 15.18 -7.53 5.81
C ASN A 242 14.11 -7.25 4.74
N GLY A 243 12.97 -7.94 4.81
CA GLY A 243 11.79 -7.59 3.99
C GLY A 243 11.28 -6.17 4.23
N GLN A 244 11.66 -5.56 5.36
CA GLN A 244 11.73 -4.11 5.50
C GLN A 244 12.96 -3.60 4.72
N GLN A 245 12.73 -3.06 3.51
CA GLN A 245 13.75 -2.39 2.72
C GLN A 245 14.45 -1.36 3.60
N LYS A 246 15.74 -1.61 3.90
CA LYS A 246 16.50 -0.81 4.86
C LYS A 246 16.91 0.50 4.20
N TRP A 247 15.97 1.43 4.14
CA TRP A 247 16.22 2.85 3.91
C TRP A 247 17.21 3.32 4.97
N THR A 248 18.49 3.36 4.61
CA THR A 248 19.57 3.68 5.54
C THR A 248 19.50 5.15 5.93
N ASP A 249 20.01 5.49 7.10
CA ASP A 249 19.96 6.84 7.66
C ASP A 249 20.75 7.90 6.82
N GLY A 250 21.46 7.45 5.77
CA GLY A 250 22.08 8.31 4.75
C GLY A 250 21.15 8.72 3.60
N GLY A 251 19.89 8.28 3.60
CA GLY A 251 18.88 8.63 2.60
C GLY A 251 18.95 7.83 1.30
N THR A 252 17.96 8.07 0.44
CA THR A 252 17.74 7.40 -0.84
C THR A 252 18.08 8.33 -1.99
N ILE A 253 18.72 7.79 -3.03
CA ILE A 253 18.98 8.51 -4.28
C ILE A 253 18.16 7.82 -5.39
N LEU A 254 17.11 8.48 -5.86
CA LEU A 254 16.29 7.96 -6.95
C LEU A 254 17.09 7.96 -8.26
N LYS A 255 17.24 6.76 -8.82
CA LYS A 255 17.81 6.52 -10.15
C LYS A 255 16.70 6.08 -11.08
N SER A 256 16.55 6.77 -12.20
CA SER A 256 15.51 6.48 -13.19
C SER A 256 16.03 6.68 -14.61
N VAL A 257 15.47 5.96 -15.57
CA VAL A 257 15.69 6.13 -17.00
C VAL A 257 14.34 6.35 -17.66
N VAL A 258 14.17 7.48 -18.34
CA VAL A 258 12.97 7.80 -19.11
C VAL A 258 13.19 7.49 -20.58
N TYR A 259 12.25 6.75 -21.15
CA TYR A 259 12.15 6.50 -22.59
C TYR A 259 11.01 7.34 -23.15
N LEU A 260 11.37 8.38 -23.90
CA LEU A 260 10.45 9.14 -24.74
C LEU A 260 10.24 8.34 -26.02
N ILE A 261 9.17 7.53 -26.05
CA ILE A 261 8.93 6.60 -27.15
C ILE A 261 8.40 7.35 -28.37
N SER A 262 9.03 7.09 -29.51
CA SER A 262 8.42 7.19 -30.83
C SER A 262 8.22 5.77 -31.37
N THR A 263 7.07 5.48 -31.96
CA THR A 263 6.80 4.17 -32.57
C THR A 263 5.83 4.30 -33.73
N CYS A 264 5.99 3.43 -34.73
CA CYS A 264 5.32 3.56 -36.02
C CYS A 264 5.49 4.97 -36.62
N GLU A 265 4.38 5.65 -36.89
CA GLU A 265 4.32 7.01 -37.44
C GLU A 265 4.08 8.06 -36.33
N HIS A 266 4.09 7.66 -35.06
CA HIS A 266 3.79 8.51 -33.92
C HIS A 266 5.07 8.99 -33.23
N SER A 267 5.25 10.31 -33.16
CA SER A 267 6.34 10.97 -32.44
C SER A 267 6.19 10.86 -30.91
N ALA A 268 7.29 11.07 -30.19
CA ALA A 268 7.23 11.27 -28.75
C ALA A 268 6.29 12.43 -28.38
N SER A 269 5.66 12.32 -27.21
CA SER A 269 4.68 13.27 -26.66
C SER A 269 5.33 14.46 -25.93
N ALA A 270 6.53 14.27 -25.39
CA ALA A 270 7.29 15.29 -24.67
C ALA A 270 8.72 15.43 -25.22
N ASN A 271 9.33 16.59 -24.95
CA ASN A 271 10.71 16.91 -25.32
C ASN A 271 11.66 16.70 -24.13
N PRO A 272 12.90 16.18 -24.33
CA PRO A 272 13.88 15.98 -23.24
C PRO A 272 14.13 17.20 -22.35
N VAL A 273 14.13 18.41 -22.91
CA VAL A 273 14.36 19.67 -22.17
C VAL A 273 13.17 20.02 -21.29
N LYS A 274 11.93 19.91 -21.82
CA LYS A 274 10.70 20.10 -21.03
C LYS A 274 10.67 19.14 -19.84
N LEU A 275 10.89 17.84 -20.10
CA LEU A 275 10.85 16.83 -19.04
C LEU A 275 11.98 17.02 -18.01
N ARG A 276 13.17 17.43 -18.44
CA ARG A 276 14.27 17.77 -17.53
C ARG A 276 13.91 18.93 -16.59
N ASN A 277 13.17 19.93 -17.06
CA ASN A 277 12.67 21.05 -16.24
C ASN A 277 11.50 20.63 -15.33
N LEU A 278 10.68 19.65 -15.73
CA LEU A 278 9.65 19.05 -14.87
C LEU A 278 10.29 18.27 -13.71
N PHE A 279 11.42 17.61 -13.97
CA PHE A 279 12.11 16.79 -12.98
C PHE A 279 13.06 17.57 -12.06
N PHE A 280 13.75 18.60 -12.55
CA PHE A 280 14.82 19.28 -11.80
C PHE A 280 14.70 20.79 -11.75
N ASN A 281 15.24 21.34 -10.68
CA ASN A 281 15.41 22.77 -10.51
C ASN A 281 16.45 23.30 -11.50
N GLY A 282 16.05 24.27 -12.33
CA GLY A 282 16.97 25.15 -13.02
C GLY A 282 17.67 26.11 -12.06
N ARG A 283 18.58 26.93 -12.58
CA ARG A 283 19.35 27.93 -11.80
C ARG A 283 18.46 28.84 -10.96
N ASP A 284 17.33 29.24 -11.52
CA ASP A 284 16.43 30.26 -10.98
C ASP A 284 15.14 29.63 -10.40
N THR A 285 15.09 28.30 -10.27
CA THR A 285 13.95 27.55 -9.74
C THR A 285 14.00 27.50 -8.21
N GLY A 286 13.04 28.14 -7.55
CA GLY A 286 12.93 28.18 -6.09
C GLY A 286 12.64 26.82 -5.43
N PRO A 287 12.81 26.71 -4.10
CA PRO A 287 12.55 25.48 -3.35
C PRO A 287 11.06 25.09 -3.33
N ASP A 288 10.17 26.06 -3.55
CA ASP A 288 8.72 25.89 -3.57
C ASP A 288 8.16 25.67 -4.98
N ALA A 289 9.03 25.52 -6.00
CA ALA A 289 8.57 25.20 -7.35
C ALA A 289 8.12 23.73 -7.43
N LEU A 290 7.05 23.46 -8.19
CA LEU A 290 6.58 22.09 -8.47
C LEU A 290 7.53 21.40 -9.47
N THR A 291 8.58 20.78 -8.94
CA THR A 291 9.49 19.87 -9.66
C THR A 291 9.56 18.52 -8.94
N MET A 292 9.88 17.45 -9.66
CA MET A 292 10.09 16.11 -9.07
C MET A 292 11.11 16.15 -7.92
N GLN A 293 12.21 16.89 -8.12
CA GLN A 293 13.26 17.10 -7.13
C GLN A 293 12.74 17.76 -5.85
N ASN A 294 11.91 18.80 -5.94
CA ASN A 294 11.36 19.48 -4.77
C ASN A 294 10.27 18.64 -4.08
N ILE A 295 9.37 17.98 -4.83
CA ILE A 295 8.33 17.11 -4.27
C ILE A 295 8.95 15.98 -3.45
N TRP A 296 9.90 15.22 -4.00
CA TRP A 296 10.56 14.15 -3.23
C TRP A 296 11.26 14.70 -2.00
N LYS A 297 12.04 15.79 -2.14
CA LYS A 297 12.78 16.39 -1.03
C LYS A 297 11.85 16.84 0.09
N TYR A 298 10.72 17.49 -0.24
CA TYR A 298 9.76 17.99 0.74
C TYR A 298 8.98 16.83 1.38
N CYS A 299 8.31 15.99 0.59
CA CYS A 299 7.45 14.92 1.10
C CYS A 299 8.21 13.81 1.85
N SER A 300 9.51 13.64 1.58
CA SER A 300 10.39 12.73 2.32
C SER A 300 11.19 13.39 3.44
N GLN A 301 11.06 14.70 3.66
CA GLN A 301 11.89 15.47 4.59
C GLN A 301 13.40 15.31 4.35
N GLY A 302 13.79 15.10 3.09
CA GLY A 302 15.16 14.84 2.66
C GLY A 302 15.59 13.36 2.67
N MET A 303 14.75 12.42 3.13
CA MET A 303 15.04 10.97 3.08
C MET A 303 15.13 10.43 1.65
N VAL A 304 14.59 11.16 0.66
CA VAL A 304 14.68 10.88 -0.77
C VAL A 304 15.22 12.11 -1.50
N THR A 305 16.19 11.86 -2.36
CA THR A 305 16.83 12.87 -3.21
C THR A 305 16.86 12.42 -4.67
N MET A 306 16.83 13.40 -5.57
CA MET A 306 17.02 13.19 -7.01
C MET A 306 17.90 14.33 -7.55
N ASN A 307 18.74 14.04 -8.53
CA ASN A 307 19.59 15.06 -9.17
C ASN A 307 19.84 14.74 -10.65
N SER A 308 20.36 15.70 -11.40
CA SER A 308 20.57 15.61 -12.86
C SER A 308 21.41 14.42 -13.33
N ASN A 309 22.19 13.81 -12.44
CA ASN A 309 23.09 12.69 -12.76
C ASN A 309 22.42 11.33 -12.51
N THR A 310 21.20 11.31 -11.95
CA THR A 310 20.47 10.09 -11.60
C THR A 310 19.21 9.87 -12.44
N LEU A 311 18.84 10.84 -13.28
CA LEU A 311 17.85 10.69 -14.34
C LEU A 311 18.53 10.72 -15.71
N ALA A 312 18.44 9.60 -16.44
CA ALA A 312 18.68 9.60 -17.87
C ALA A 312 17.36 9.81 -18.62
N ILE A 313 17.40 10.50 -19.76
CA ILE A 313 16.24 10.68 -20.66
C ILE A 313 16.74 10.37 -22.07
N TYR A 314 16.09 9.43 -22.75
CA TYR A 314 16.40 9.02 -24.12
C TYR A 314 15.17 9.12 -25.00
N GLU A 315 15.33 9.70 -26.18
CA GLU A 315 14.38 9.55 -27.29
C GLU A 315 14.67 8.19 -27.95
N VAL A 316 13.65 7.34 -28.03
CA VAL A 316 13.78 5.94 -28.46
C VAL A 316 12.85 5.71 -29.64
N LYS A 317 13.38 5.11 -30.72
CA LYS A 317 12.57 4.69 -31.87
C LYS A 317 12.31 3.20 -31.81
N VAL A 318 11.13 2.83 -31.33
CA VAL A 318 10.61 1.46 -31.33
C VAL A 318 9.98 1.16 -32.70
N PRO A 319 10.21 -0.01 -33.32
CA PRO A 319 9.51 -0.39 -34.56
C PRO A 319 8.10 -0.89 -34.26
N CYS A 320 7.15 -0.76 -35.20
CA CYS A 320 5.80 -1.31 -35.06
C CYS A 320 5.78 -2.81 -34.75
N THR A 321 6.72 -3.54 -35.34
CA THR A 321 6.79 -4.99 -35.35
C THR A 321 8.23 -5.43 -35.27
N GLY A 322 8.50 -6.50 -34.53
CA GLY A 322 9.82 -7.10 -34.44
C GLY A 322 9.81 -8.27 -33.48
N SER A 323 11.00 -8.76 -33.15
CA SER A 323 11.21 -9.91 -32.28
C SER A 323 12.15 -9.52 -31.15
N LEU A 324 11.74 -9.73 -29.90
CA LEU A 324 12.55 -9.50 -28.70
C LEU A 324 13.07 -10.84 -28.17
N LYS A 325 14.36 -10.93 -27.81
CA LYS A 325 14.89 -12.12 -27.13
C LYS A 325 14.82 -11.96 -25.62
N VAL A 326 14.15 -12.90 -24.95
CA VAL A 326 14.00 -12.95 -23.50
C VAL A 326 14.53 -14.29 -23.00
N GLY A 327 15.81 -14.29 -22.59
CA GLY A 327 16.55 -15.52 -22.35
C GLY A 327 16.71 -16.32 -23.66
N ASN A 328 16.31 -17.58 -23.63
CA ASN A 328 16.32 -18.45 -24.82
C ASN A 328 15.09 -18.26 -25.72
N ASN A 329 14.04 -17.59 -25.24
CA ASN A 329 12.79 -17.43 -25.97
C ASN A 329 12.85 -16.20 -26.87
N THR A 330 12.18 -16.27 -28.03
CA THR A 330 11.93 -15.12 -28.90
C THR A 330 10.45 -14.78 -28.83
N ILE A 331 10.14 -13.51 -28.56
CA ILE A 331 8.78 -12.99 -28.45
C ILE A 331 8.57 -12.01 -29.61
N ASP A 332 7.74 -12.39 -30.57
CA ASP A 332 7.31 -11.49 -31.63
C ASP A 332 6.27 -10.50 -31.09
N TYR A 333 6.44 -9.22 -31.42
CA TYR A 333 5.59 -8.12 -30.95
C TYR A 333 5.01 -7.30 -32.10
N LYS A 334 3.83 -6.73 -31.86
CA LYS A 334 3.07 -5.96 -32.84
C LYS A 334 2.33 -4.81 -32.16
N PHE A 335 2.96 -3.65 -32.10
CA PHE A 335 2.44 -2.41 -31.53
C PHE A 335 1.50 -1.66 -32.49
N ILE A 336 0.54 -2.38 -33.11
CA ILE A 336 -0.52 -1.82 -33.96
C ILE A 336 -1.83 -2.60 -33.82
N GLY A 337 -2.97 -1.91 -33.88
CA GLY A 337 -4.31 -2.49 -33.67
C GLY A 337 -4.57 -2.85 -32.20
N ARG A 338 -5.54 -3.75 -31.93
CA ARG A 338 -6.07 -4.01 -30.58
C ARG A 338 -5.06 -4.20 -29.44
N ALA A 339 -3.91 -4.84 -29.67
CA ALA A 339 -2.88 -5.01 -28.63
C ALA A 339 -2.22 -3.68 -28.20
N TYR A 340 -2.30 -2.66 -29.05
CA TYR A 340 -1.86 -1.28 -28.82
C TYR A 340 -3.02 -0.39 -28.32
N GLU A 341 -4.27 -0.77 -28.62
CA GLU A 341 -5.49 -0.11 -28.13
C GLU A 341 -5.81 -0.45 -26.66
N THR A 342 -5.34 -1.57 -26.10
CA THR A 342 -5.64 -1.93 -24.69
C THR A 342 -4.65 -1.39 -23.67
N CYS A 343 -3.49 -0.88 -24.10
CA CYS A 343 -2.38 -0.47 -23.23
C CYS A 343 -2.03 -1.51 -22.13
N ALA A 344 -2.11 -2.80 -22.47
CA ALA A 344 -1.89 -3.91 -21.54
C ALA A 344 -0.44 -3.93 -21.01
N VAL A 345 -0.28 -4.17 -19.70
CA VAL A 345 1.00 -4.04 -18.99
C VAL A 345 2.08 -4.96 -19.57
N GLU A 346 1.71 -6.16 -20.02
CA GLU A 346 2.62 -7.10 -20.68
C GLU A 346 3.19 -6.53 -21.98
N THR A 347 2.36 -5.83 -22.76
CA THR A 347 2.75 -5.18 -24.02
C THR A 347 3.68 -3.99 -23.75
N LEU A 348 3.41 -3.22 -22.69
CA LEU A 348 4.27 -2.11 -22.29
C LEU A 348 5.61 -2.59 -21.70
N GLY A 349 5.62 -3.70 -20.95
CA GLY A 349 6.86 -4.32 -20.47
C GLY A 349 7.71 -4.97 -21.57
N ILE A 350 7.11 -5.37 -22.71
CA ILE A 350 7.87 -5.69 -23.93
C ILE A 350 8.47 -4.40 -24.52
N MET A 351 7.70 -3.31 -24.58
CA MET A 351 8.19 -2.01 -25.09
C MET A 351 9.33 -1.43 -24.25
N VAL A 352 9.30 -1.55 -22.91
CA VAL A 352 10.41 -1.21 -22.02
C VAL A 352 11.68 -1.99 -22.38
N LYS A 353 11.57 -3.30 -22.63
CA LYS A 353 12.73 -4.14 -22.97
C LYS A 353 13.31 -3.81 -24.34
N VAL A 354 12.46 -3.51 -25.33
CA VAL A 354 12.92 -3.02 -26.65
C VAL A 354 13.60 -1.65 -26.52
N ALA A 355 13.15 -0.79 -25.61
CA ALA A 355 13.82 0.48 -25.32
C ALA A 355 15.17 0.31 -24.60
N ASP A 356 15.26 -0.60 -23.62
CA ASP A 356 16.53 -1.01 -22.99
C ASP A 356 17.53 -1.51 -24.03
N ASP A 357 17.09 -2.40 -24.94
CA ASP A 357 17.93 -2.91 -26.03
C ASP A 357 18.36 -1.82 -27.01
N TYR A 358 17.49 -0.87 -27.36
CA TYR A 358 17.86 0.27 -28.21
C TYR A 358 18.93 1.13 -27.55
N VAL A 359 18.76 1.48 -26.27
CA VAL A 359 19.70 2.34 -25.54
C VAL A 359 21.04 1.64 -25.30
N ARG A 360 21.04 0.33 -24.99
CA ARG A 360 22.25 -0.47 -24.81
C ARG A 360 22.98 -0.75 -26.13
N ASN A 361 22.27 -1.18 -27.17
CA ASN A 361 22.89 -1.68 -28.41
C ASN A 361 23.09 -0.60 -29.48
N THR A 362 22.18 0.37 -29.60
CA THR A 362 22.28 1.48 -30.56
C THR A 362 23.00 2.68 -29.96
N LEU A 363 22.57 3.17 -28.79
CA LEU A 363 23.19 4.34 -28.15
C LEU A 363 24.46 4.02 -27.34
N ARG A 364 24.79 2.74 -27.16
CA ARG A 364 25.99 2.24 -26.44
C ARG A 364 26.08 2.70 -24.98
N VAL A 365 24.94 2.95 -24.34
CA VAL A 365 24.85 3.33 -22.93
C VAL A 365 24.74 2.08 -22.05
N SER A 366 25.52 2.02 -20.97
CA SER A 366 25.30 1.03 -19.91
C SER A 366 24.18 1.48 -18.99
N LEU A 367 23.10 0.69 -18.91
CA LEU A 367 22.02 0.86 -17.95
C LEU A 367 22.16 -0.15 -16.80
N THR A 368 21.83 0.27 -15.58
CA THR A 368 21.94 -0.55 -14.37
C THR A 368 20.58 -1.05 -13.91
N ASP A 369 20.58 -2.12 -13.13
CA ASP A 369 19.33 -2.79 -12.70
C ASP A 369 18.73 -2.14 -11.42
N ASP A 370 19.41 -1.12 -10.88
CA ASP A 370 18.92 -0.24 -9.82
C ASP A 370 18.29 1.07 -10.35
N GLN A 371 18.17 1.21 -11.67
CA GLN A 371 17.44 2.30 -12.33
C GLN A 371 15.98 1.89 -12.58
N GLN A 372 15.03 2.65 -12.05
CA GLN A 372 13.62 2.58 -12.41
C GLN A 372 13.42 2.87 -13.90
N ARG A 373 12.54 2.13 -14.59
CA ARG A 373 12.22 2.38 -16.00
C ARG A 373 10.93 3.18 -16.11
N ILE A 374 10.94 4.27 -16.88
CA ILE A 374 9.80 5.17 -17.07
C ILE A 374 9.53 5.27 -18.58
N LEU A 375 8.47 4.63 -19.05
CA LEU A 375 8.03 4.62 -20.44
C LEU A 375 7.04 5.77 -20.68
N VAL A 376 7.32 6.67 -21.62
CA VAL A 376 6.43 7.77 -21.98
C VAL A 376 5.93 7.57 -23.41
N LEU A 377 4.63 7.33 -23.55
CA LEU A 377 3.98 6.94 -24.79
C LEU A 377 3.75 8.15 -25.72
N PRO A 378 3.77 7.98 -27.06
CA PRO A 378 3.21 8.94 -28.01
C PRO A 378 1.78 9.37 -27.65
N ASN A 379 1.43 10.62 -27.95
CA ASN A 379 0.10 11.14 -27.59
C ASN A 379 -1.05 10.40 -28.30
N ALA A 380 -0.79 9.85 -29.50
CA ALA A 380 -1.76 9.08 -30.26
C ALA A 380 -2.19 7.75 -29.59
N ILE A 381 -1.43 7.25 -28.60
CA ILE A 381 -1.81 6.05 -27.83
C ILE A 381 -2.74 6.40 -26.67
N SER A 382 -2.55 7.59 -26.07
CA SER A 382 -3.18 8.00 -24.80
C SER A 382 -4.68 7.76 -24.75
N ASN A 383 -5.37 8.07 -25.86
CA ASN A 383 -6.83 8.01 -25.97
C ASN A 383 -7.40 6.58 -25.82
N ASN A 384 -6.56 5.55 -25.96
CA ASN A 384 -6.96 4.16 -25.85
C ASN A 384 -6.64 3.57 -24.47
N CYS A 385 -5.72 4.18 -23.71
CA CYS A 385 -5.39 3.73 -22.37
C CYS A 385 -6.48 4.15 -21.37
N GLY A 386 -7.03 3.20 -20.61
CA GLY A 386 -8.03 3.45 -19.58
C GLY A 386 -7.52 4.18 -18.32
N TYR A 387 -6.28 4.67 -18.35
CA TYR A 387 -5.56 5.27 -17.24
C TYR A 387 -4.60 6.35 -17.78
N ALA A 388 -4.24 7.34 -16.95
CA ALA A 388 -3.31 8.40 -17.34
C ALA A 388 -1.83 8.01 -17.08
N GLY A 389 -1.60 7.22 -16.04
CA GLY A 389 -0.36 6.49 -15.77
C GLY A 389 -0.67 5.10 -15.19
N ALA A 390 0.33 4.21 -15.17
CA ALA A 390 0.29 2.91 -14.49
C ALA A 390 1.70 2.47 -14.10
N ALA A 391 1.83 1.51 -13.17
CA ALA A 391 3.11 1.02 -12.69
C ALA A 391 3.11 -0.50 -12.43
N ALA A 392 4.23 -1.15 -12.75
CA ALA A 392 4.49 -2.53 -12.35
C ALA A 392 5.07 -2.58 -10.92
N MET A 393 4.25 -3.03 -9.97
CA MET A 393 4.63 -3.25 -8.57
C MET A 393 5.52 -4.51 -8.44
N ALA A 394 6.80 -4.36 -8.78
CA ALA A 394 7.77 -5.44 -8.86
C ALA A 394 8.95 -5.27 -7.88
N ILE A 395 9.59 -6.38 -7.51
CA ILE A 395 10.65 -6.40 -6.48
C ILE A 395 11.97 -5.79 -6.98
N THR A 396 12.25 -5.79 -8.30
CA THR A 396 13.47 -5.24 -8.91
C THR A 396 13.33 -4.96 -10.41
N PRO A 397 13.87 -3.84 -10.89
CA PRO A 397 13.34 -2.51 -10.60
C PRO A 397 11.93 -2.36 -11.18
N GLY A 398 11.03 -1.62 -10.53
CA GLY A 398 9.69 -1.41 -11.05
C GLY A 398 9.69 -0.64 -12.38
N GLU A 399 8.69 -0.93 -13.22
CA GLU A 399 8.42 -0.20 -14.45
C GLU A 399 7.28 0.81 -14.21
N VAL A 400 7.33 1.95 -14.90
CA VAL A 400 6.33 3.02 -14.89
C VAL A 400 5.94 3.32 -16.33
N TYR A 401 4.65 3.52 -16.58
CA TYR A 401 4.10 3.81 -17.90
C TYR A 401 3.25 5.08 -17.83
N ILE A 402 3.57 6.08 -18.63
CA ILE A 402 2.90 7.39 -18.66
C ILE A 402 2.32 7.61 -20.05
N THR A 403 1.02 7.92 -20.13
CA THR A 403 0.39 8.27 -21.40
C THR A 403 0.93 9.59 -21.96
N GLY A 404 0.89 9.77 -23.28
CA GLY A 404 1.38 11.01 -23.89
C GLY A 404 0.60 12.26 -23.47
N ALA A 405 -0.69 12.11 -23.15
CA ALA A 405 -1.53 13.17 -22.60
C ALA A 405 -1.12 13.54 -21.15
N ALA A 406 -0.49 12.61 -20.41
CA ALA A 406 0.03 12.82 -19.06
C ALA A 406 1.52 13.24 -19.01
N ALA A 407 2.21 13.32 -20.15
CA ALA A 407 3.67 13.48 -20.20
C ALA A 407 4.23 14.81 -19.62
N GLU A 408 3.37 15.79 -19.33
CA GLU A 408 3.72 17.03 -18.62
C GLU A 408 3.07 17.15 -17.22
N ASN A 409 2.31 16.13 -16.79
CA ASN A 409 1.64 16.10 -15.48
C ASN A 409 2.52 15.44 -14.40
N LEU A 410 3.27 16.28 -13.68
CA LEU A 410 4.19 15.86 -12.62
C LEU A 410 3.56 14.93 -11.57
N ASN A 411 2.31 15.15 -11.16
CA ASN A 411 1.68 14.37 -10.08
C ASN A 411 1.52 12.89 -10.45
N ILE A 412 1.23 12.60 -11.72
CA ILE A 412 1.11 11.22 -12.22
C ILE A 412 2.49 10.53 -12.18
N TYR A 413 3.56 11.20 -12.63
CA TYR A 413 4.91 10.64 -12.49
C TYR A 413 5.26 10.31 -11.04
N VAL A 414 4.96 11.20 -10.07
CA VAL A 414 5.25 10.91 -8.65
C VAL A 414 4.39 9.74 -8.15
N HIS A 415 3.12 9.65 -8.56
CA HIS A 415 2.18 8.56 -8.21
C HIS A 415 2.70 7.21 -8.71
N GLU A 416 2.94 7.06 -10.01
CA GLU A 416 3.42 5.80 -10.59
C GLU A 416 4.81 5.41 -10.07
N MET A 417 5.71 6.39 -9.90
CA MET A 417 7.02 6.13 -9.31
C MET A 417 6.93 5.63 -7.86
N SER A 418 5.83 5.92 -7.15
CA SER A 418 5.61 5.47 -5.77
C SER A 418 5.15 4.02 -5.67
N HIS A 419 4.32 3.57 -6.60
CA HIS A 419 4.02 2.15 -6.79
C HIS A 419 5.29 1.37 -7.15
N SER A 420 6.02 1.85 -8.16
CA SER A 420 7.17 1.14 -8.75
C SER A 420 8.44 1.13 -7.89
N TYR A 421 8.76 2.20 -7.15
CA TYR A 421 9.99 2.29 -6.35
C TYR A 421 9.78 2.05 -4.85
N PHE A 422 8.62 2.45 -4.31
CA PHE A 422 8.32 2.42 -2.88
C PHE A 422 7.29 1.34 -2.49
N ASN A 423 6.73 0.64 -3.49
CA ASN A 423 5.64 -0.34 -3.34
C ASN A 423 4.49 0.19 -2.47
N LEU A 424 4.17 1.49 -2.62
CA LEU A 424 2.93 2.04 -2.06
C LEU A 424 1.74 1.48 -2.81
N GLN A 425 0.57 1.50 -2.15
CA GLN A 425 -0.72 1.21 -2.77
C GLN A 425 -1.56 2.49 -2.84
N HIS A 426 -2.63 2.45 -3.63
CA HIS A 426 -3.63 3.52 -3.69
C HIS A 426 -4.18 3.86 -2.29
N SER A 427 -4.64 5.09 -2.11
CA SER A 427 -5.20 5.55 -0.84
C SER A 427 -6.71 5.67 -0.92
N MET A 428 -7.38 4.74 -0.22
CA MET A 428 -8.81 4.58 -0.22
C MET A 428 -9.51 5.63 0.64
N ALA A 429 -10.78 5.90 0.34
CA ALA A 429 -11.72 6.40 1.33
C ALA A 429 -13.10 5.75 1.12
N ILE A 430 -13.87 5.65 2.20
CA ILE A 430 -15.27 5.25 2.10
C ILE A 430 -16.09 6.44 1.59
N ASN A 431 -16.80 6.24 0.47
CA ASN A 431 -17.73 7.24 -0.03
C ASN A 431 -18.93 7.36 0.92
N MET A 432 -18.98 8.43 1.71
CA MET A 432 -20.02 8.60 2.75
C MET A 432 -21.46 8.66 2.21
N LYS A 433 -21.67 8.89 0.90
CA LYS A 433 -23.01 8.84 0.26
C LYS A 433 -23.41 7.41 -0.12
N THR A 434 -22.53 6.63 -0.75
CA THR A 434 -22.85 5.29 -1.28
C THR A 434 -22.43 4.13 -0.36
N LYS A 435 -21.53 4.39 0.59
CA LYS A 435 -20.79 3.44 1.44
C LYS A 435 -19.85 2.49 0.70
N GLU A 436 -19.59 2.76 -0.59
CA GLU A 436 -18.61 2.01 -1.37
C GLU A 436 -17.19 2.45 -0.99
N ILE A 437 -16.23 1.54 -1.11
CA ILE A 437 -14.81 1.86 -1.00
C ILE A 437 -14.36 2.42 -2.35
N ASP A 438 -13.93 3.68 -2.35
CA ASP A 438 -13.33 4.33 -3.50
C ASP A 438 -11.81 4.16 -3.40
N GLU A 439 -11.22 3.42 -4.34
CA GLU A 439 -9.78 3.08 -4.36
C GLU A 439 -8.88 4.32 -4.32
N TYR A 440 -9.32 5.41 -4.93
CA TYR A 440 -8.62 6.70 -4.97
C TYR A 440 -9.33 7.76 -4.11
N GLY A 441 -10.23 7.35 -3.20
CA GLY A 441 -11.11 8.24 -2.44
C GLY A 441 -10.40 9.21 -1.49
N ASP A 442 -9.11 9.04 -1.24
CA ASP A 442 -8.31 9.96 -0.43
C ASP A 442 -7.83 11.18 -1.25
N ASP A 443 -8.62 12.25 -1.25
CA ASP A 443 -8.21 13.56 -1.78
C ASP A 443 -7.06 14.22 -0.99
N SER A 444 -6.62 13.67 0.15
CA SER A 444 -5.55 14.23 0.99
C SER A 444 -4.16 13.63 0.73
N CYS A 445 -4.01 12.76 -0.27
CA CYS A 445 -2.78 12.02 -0.55
C CYS A 445 -2.57 11.83 -2.05
N LEU A 446 -1.32 11.92 -2.51
CA LEU A 446 -0.90 11.62 -3.87
C LEU A 446 -1.42 10.27 -4.40
N MET A 447 -1.45 9.25 -3.53
CA MET A 447 -1.87 7.90 -3.92
C MET A 447 -3.40 7.74 -4.01
N GLY A 448 -4.17 8.75 -3.63
CA GLY A 448 -5.61 8.84 -3.91
C GLY A 448 -5.86 9.81 -5.06
N ARG A 449 -6.72 10.81 -4.82
CA ARG A 449 -6.97 11.93 -5.74
C ARG A 449 -6.25 13.23 -5.36
N GLY A 450 -5.51 13.23 -4.25
CA GLY A 450 -4.78 14.41 -3.78
C GLY A 450 -3.54 14.72 -4.63
N THR A 451 -3.08 15.96 -4.57
CA THR A 451 -1.82 16.41 -5.19
C THR A 451 -0.76 16.72 -4.13
N TYR A 452 -0.82 16.00 -3.00
CA TYR A 452 -0.15 16.32 -1.74
C TYR A 452 0.68 15.13 -1.25
N CYS A 453 1.59 15.34 -0.30
CA CYS A 453 2.46 14.28 0.20
C CYS A 453 1.70 13.05 0.74
N PHE A 454 2.40 11.92 0.80
CA PHE A 454 1.87 10.65 1.30
C PHE A 454 1.24 10.78 2.69
N ASN A 455 0.27 9.93 2.99
CA ASN A 455 -0.37 9.91 4.31
C ASN A 455 0.49 9.21 5.37
N ALA A 456 0.12 9.38 6.64
CA ALA A 456 0.84 8.84 7.79
C ALA A 456 1.17 7.32 7.71
N PRO A 457 0.24 6.39 7.33
CA PRO A 457 0.58 4.98 7.21
C PRO A 457 1.58 4.68 6.08
N GLN A 458 1.51 5.41 4.96
CA GLN A 458 2.51 5.28 3.88
C GLN A 458 3.89 5.79 4.32
N LEU A 459 3.97 6.99 4.91
CA LEU A 459 5.24 7.53 5.43
C LEU A 459 5.84 6.65 6.55
N TRP A 460 5.00 5.96 7.34
CA TRP A 460 5.44 4.95 8.31
C TRP A 460 5.97 3.68 7.63
N LYS A 461 5.29 3.16 6.59
CA LYS A 461 5.74 2.02 5.79
C LYS A 461 7.13 2.29 5.20
N LEU A 462 7.35 3.49 4.68
CA LEU A 462 8.65 3.92 4.13
C LEU A 462 9.67 4.36 5.18
N ASN A 463 9.30 4.36 6.47
CA ASN A 463 10.16 4.76 7.59
C ASN A 463 10.69 6.20 7.51
N TRP A 464 10.05 7.09 6.76
CA TRP A 464 10.42 8.51 6.65
C TRP A 464 9.98 9.31 7.88
N VAL A 465 8.95 8.85 8.59
CA VAL A 465 8.46 9.41 9.86
C VAL A 465 8.27 8.32 10.90
N SER A 466 8.27 8.74 12.17
CA SER A 466 8.07 7.90 13.35
C SER A 466 6.96 8.47 14.25
N PRO A 467 6.32 7.66 15.12
CA PRO A 467 5.31 8.19 16.03
C PRO A 467 5.90 9.25 16.97
N LEU A 468 5.05 10.13 17.49
CA LEU A 468 5.43 11.03 18.58
C LEU A 468 5.87 10.22 19.83
N PRO A 469 6.74 10.77 20.70
CA PRO A 469 7.15 10.09 21.92
C PRO A 469 5.95 9.71 22.80
N GLY A 470 5.78 8.41 23.05
CA GLY A 470 4.61 7.88 23.78
C GLY A 470 3.29 7.90 23.00
N GLY A 471 3.35 8.12 21.69
CA GLY A 471 2.22 8.14 20.74
C GLY A 471 2.18 6.94 19.78
N ASP A 472 2.97 5.89 20.03
CA ASP A 472 2.68 4.53 19.55
C ASP A 472 1.91 3.84 20.69
N LEU A 473 0.64 3.51 20.46
CA LEU A 473 -0.36 3.20 21.47
C LEU A 473 -0.98 1.83 21.25
N ASN A 474 -1.44 1.20 22.31
CA ASN A 474 -2.14 -0.08 22.32
C ASN A 474 -3.02 -0.25 23.57
N GLY A 475 -3.65 -1.41 23.76
CA GLY A 475 -4.58 -1.65 24.86
C GLY A 475 -4.01 -1.53 26.29
N THR A 476 -2.68 -1.49 26.46
CA THR A 476 -2.04 -1.26 27.77
C THR A 476 -1.62 0.20 27.99
N THR A 477 -1.54 1.00 26.91
CA THR A 477 -1.07 2.39 26.93
C THR A 477 -2.16 3.42 26.57
N LEU A 478 -3.29 2.94 26.05
CA LEU A 478 -4.57 3.63 25.91
C LEU A 478 -5.65 2.76 26.57
N THR A 479 -5.80 2.95 27.89
CA THR A 479 -6.80 2.24 28.70
C THR A 479 -8.19 2.83 28.48
N ILE A 480 -9.23 2.06 28.81
CA ILE A 480 -10.63 2.51 28.71
C ILE A 480 -10.81 3.78 29.56
N GLY A 481 -11.54 4.75 29.00
CA GLY A 481 -11.98 5.97 29.67
C GLY A 481 -10.88 6.84 30.29
N ARG A 482 -9.64 6.76 29.77
CA ARG A 482 -8.51 7.60 30.21
C ARG A 482 -7.96 8.41 29.04
N PRO A 483 -8.52 9.61 28.77
CA PRO A 483 -8.09 10.46 27.68
C PRO A 483 -6.62 10.87 27.79
N ARG A 484 -5.92 10.85 26.66
CA ARG A 484 -4.51 11.26 26.52
C ARG A 484 -4.39 12.40 25.51
N THR A 485 -3.86 13.53 25.97
CA THR A 485 -3.65 14.73 25.13
C THR A 485 -2.30 14.67 24.41
N PHE A 486 -2.28 15.02 23.12
CA PHE A 486 -1.08 15.11 22.30
C PHE A 486 -1.08 16.41 21.50
N VAL A 487 0.12 16.97 21.27
CA VAL A 487 0.35 18.07 20.33
C VAL A 487 0.95 17.49 19.05
N LEU A 488 0.21 17.53 17.95
CA LEU A 488 0.61 17.02 16.65
C LEU A 488 1.21 18.15 15.81
N PRO A 489 2.51 18.13 15.49
CA PRO A 489 3.08 19.07 14.53
C PRO A 489 2.71 18.64 13.09
N SER A 490 2.88 19.55 12.14
CA SER A 490 2.67 19.25 10.71
C SER A 490 3.42 18.00 10.25
N GLN A 491 2.68 17.09 9.59
CA GLN A 491 3.13 15.77 9.17
C GLN A 491 4.47 15.78 8.41
N ASN A 492 4.59 16.71 7.45
CA ASN A 492 5.66 16.74 6.46
C ASN A 492 6.78 17.75 6.81
N LYS A 493 6.70 18.37 7.99
CA LYS A 493 7.75 19.27 8.53
C LYS A 493 8.52 18.65 9.70
N ASN A 494 8.13 17.46 10.17
CA ASN A 494 8.69 16.81 11.35
C ASN A 494 8.80 15.30 11.17
N LEU A 495 9.95 14.72 11.53
CA LEU A 495 10.21 13.26 11.53
C LEU A 495 9.43 12.50 12.62
N ARG A 496 8.73 13.24 13.49
CA ARG A 496 7.83 12.76 14.54
C ARG A 496 6.57 13.62 14.53
N SER A 497 5.50 13.11 13.92
CA SER A 497 4.39 13.98 13.49
C SER A 497 3.00 13.34 13.45
N TYR A 498 2.87 12.12 13.95
CA TYR A 498 1.61 11.38 14.00
C TYR A 498 1.56 10.45 15.21
N LEU A 499 0.36 9.92 15.48
CA LEU A 499 0.12 8.84 16.45
C LEU A 499 -0.20 7.56 15.71
N ARG A 500 0.33 6.43 16.20
CA ARG A 500 -0.07 5.08 15.78
C ARG A 500 -0.85 4.44 16.92
N ILE A 501 -1.98 3.82 16.62
CA ILE A 501 -2.78 3.09 17.60
C ILE A 501 -3.00 1.68 17.07
N ASP A 502 -2.46 0.71 17.79
CA ASP A 502 -2.56 -0.71 17.55
C ASP A 502 -3.67 -1.25 18.47
N PRO A 503 -4.91 -1.49 17.96
CA PRO A 503 -6.06 -1.74 18.82
C PRO A 503 -6.10 -3.18 19.35
N THR A 504 -5.06 -3.59 20.09
CA THR A 504 -4.83 -4.93 20.66
C THR A 504 -5.88 -5.39 21.69
N TRP A 505 -6.99 -4.67 21.82
CA TRP A 505 -8.18 -5.02 22.61
C TRP A 505 -9.34 -5.50 21.75
N VAL A 506 -9.33 -5.16 20.46
CA VAL A 506 -10.18 -5.77 19.45
C VAL A 506 -9.59 -7.14 19.17
N LEU A 507 -10.38 -8.19 19.38
CA LEU A 507 -10.01 -9.50 18.86
C LEU A 507 -10.02 -9.42 17.32
N PRO A 508 -9.12 -10.15 16.63
CA PRO A 508 -9.40 -10.55 15.26
C PRO A 508 -10.84 -11.05 15.17
N GLU A 509 -11.63 -10.47 14.27
CA GLU A 509 -12.85 -11.14 13.84
C GLU A 509 -12.44 -12.46 13.18
N ASP A 510 -13.25 -13.51 13.34
CA ASP A 510 -13.03 -14.82 12.71
C ASP A 510 -13.27 -14.77 11.18
N GLU A 511 -12.90 -13.66 10.50
CA GLU A 511 -12.84 -13.56 9.05
C GLU A 511 -11.90 -14.67 8.53
N ASP A 512 -12.42 -15.54 7.65
CA ASP A 512 -11.70 -16.70 7.12
C ASP A 512 -10.27 -16.33 6.70
N PHE A 513 -9.30 -16.90 7.42
CA PHE A 513 -7.88 -16.50 7.43
C PHE A 513 -7.34 -16.31 6.01
N SER A 514 -7.36 -15.07 5.52
CA SER A 514 -7.09 -14.81 4.10
C SER A 514 -5.66 -15.23 3.79
N PRO A 515 -5.45 -16.23 2.90
CA PRO A 515 -4.15 -16.90 2.79
C PRO A 515 -3.09 -16.03 2.09
N SER A 516 -3.39 -14.76 1.81
CA SER A 516 -2.47 -13.71 1.35
C SER A 516 -1.46 -13.27 2.43
N GLY A 517 -1.58 -13.75 3.68
CA GLY A 517 -0.42 -14.08 4.52
C GLY A 517 0.46 -12.93 5.03
N GLY A 518 -0.01 -11.68 5.02
CA GLY A 518 0.80 -10.52 5.43
C GLY A 518 0.01 -9.31 5.93
N LEU A 519 -1.26 -9.49 6.30
CA LEU A 519 -2.13 -8.43 6.83
C LEU A 519 -2.42 -8.67 8.32
N SER A 520 -2.39 -7.61 9.11
CA SER A 520 -3.05 -7.61 10.42
C SER A 520 -4.56 -7.65 10.19
N SER A 521 -5.24 -8.65 10.75
CA SER A 521 -6.70 -8.79 10.68
C SER A 521 -7.39 -7.54 11.24
N VAL A 522 -6.86 -7.01 12.35
CA VAL A 522 -7.29 -5.75 12.94
C VAL A 522 -6.39 -4.61 12.42
N PRO A 523 -6.92 -3.56 11.78
CA PRO A 523 -6.11 -2.43 11.31
C PRO A 523 -5.54 -1.59 12.47
N ALA A 524 -4.34 -1.06 12.29
CA ALA A 524 -3.83 0.01 13.13
C ALA A 524 -4.36 1.37 12.63
N PHE A 525 -4.71 2.27 13.55
CA PHE A 525 -5.09 3.65 13.23
C PHE A 525 -3.87 4.57 13.21
N PHE A 526 -3.91 5.55 12.32
CA PHE A 526 -2.89 6.57 12.14
C PHE A 526 -3.53 7.96 12.19
N ILE A 527 -3.06 8.80 13.11
CA ILE A 527 -3.63 10.15 13.34
C ILE A 527 -2.54 11.20 13.12
N SER A 528 -2.68 12.06 12.11
CA SER A 528 -1.69 13.11 11.78
C SER A 528 -2.32 14.48 11.55
N HIS A 529 -1.51 15.54 11.62
CA HIS A 529 -1.94 16.91 11.30
C HIS A 529 -1.43 17.32 9.91
N ARG A 530 -2.34 17.68 8.99
CA ARG A 530 -2.04 18.24 7.68
C ARG A 530 -2.33 19.74 7.71
N SER A 531 -1.28 20.55 7.64
CA SER A 531 -1.29 21.98 8.00
C SER A 531 -1.71 22.95 6.90
N ALA A 532 -2.04 22.46 5.70
CA ALA A 532 -2.39 23.23 4.50
C ALA A 532 -1.26 24.15 3.97
N ASP A 533 -0.03 23.64 3.91
CA ASP A 533 1.13 24.41 3.44
C ASP A 533 1.26 24.38 1.91
N SER A 534 1.06 25.52 1.25
CA SER A 534 1.33 25.65 -0.19
C SER A 534 2.82 25.48 -0.49
N PRO A 535 3.23 24.85 -1.62
CA PRO A 535 2.36 24.24 -2.65
C PRO A 535 2.20 22.73 -2.52
N PHE A 536 3.11 22.04 -1.83
CA PHE A 536 3.16 20.57 -1.76
C PHE A 536 2.10 19.96 -0.83
N GLU A 537 1.40 20.79 -0.03
CA GLU A 537 0.53 20.38 1.07
C GLU A 537 -0.77 21.18 1.13
N ASN A 538 -1.32 21.64 0.00
CA ASN A 538 -2.56 22.43 -0.08
C ASN A 538 -3.86 21.62 0.17
N VAL A 539 -3.85 20.77 1.20
CA VAL A 539 -4.93 19.82 1.54
C VAL A 539 -6.22 20.55 1.92
N PHE A 540 -7.37 20.04 1.44
CA PHE A 540 -8.71 20.55 1.75
C PHE A 540 -9.52 19.58 2.62
N PRO A 541 -10.33 20.04 3.59
CA PRO A 541 -10.33 21.38 4.17
C PRO A 541 -9.00 21.73 4.85
N ALA A 542 -8.62 23.00 4.75
CA ALA A 542 -7.32 23.49 5.18
C ALA A 542 -7.11 23.36 6.70
N ALA A 543 -5.90 22.93 7.10
CA ALA A 543 -5.49 22.69 8.47
C ALA A 543 -6.42 21.70 9.23
N SER A 544 -6.22 20.39 8.98
CA SER A 544 -7.09 19.31 9.47
C SER A 544 -6.31 18.18 10.14
N ILE A 545 -6.98 17.47 11.06
CA ILE A 545 -6.53 16.17 11.57
C ILE A 545 -7.05 15.07 10.64
N MET A 546 -6.15 14.20 10.20
CA MET A 546 -6.49 13.02 9.40
C MET A 546 -6.51 11.78 10.27
N VAL A 547 -7.49 10.91 10.06
CA VAL A 547 -7.53 9.55 10.63
C VAL A 547 -7.56 8.55 9.48
N TYR A 548 -6.60 7.64 9.47
CA TYR A 548 -6.53 6.51 8.54
C TYR A 548 -6.49 5.18 9.30
N THR A 549 -6.97 4.11 8.67
CA THR A 549 -6.62 2.73 9.04
C THR A 549 -5.59 2.14 8.09
N PHE A 550 -4.82 1.16 8.58
CA PHE A 550 -3.92 0.36 7.75
C PHE A 550 -3.80 -1.05 8.31
N ARG A 551 -4.11 -2.08 7.49
CA ARG A 551 -3.90 -3.51 7.81
C ARG A 551 -2.47 -4.00 7.46
N GLY A 552 -1.63 -3.17 6.84
CA GLY A 552 -0.31 -3.56 6.33
C GLY A 552 0.85 -3.48 7.32
N THR A 553 2.01 -3.97 6.88
CA THR A 553 3.28 -3.96 7.62
C THR A 553 4.31 -3.04 6.95
N LYS A 554 5.48 -2.85 7.59
CA LYS A 554 6.65 -2.21 6.95
C LYS A 554 7.37 -3.10 5.92
N GLN A 555 6.90 -4.32 5.68
CA GLN A 555 7.51 -5.15 4.63
C GLN A 555 7.20 -4.56 3.26
N PHE A 556 8.18 -4.53 2.38
CA PHE A 556 8.06 -3.98 1.02
C PHE A 556 6.82 -4.55 0.31
N TYR A 557 6.72 -5.88 0.29
CA TYR A 557 5.64 -6.68 -0.31
C TYR A 557 4.26 -6.57 0.38
N SER A 558 4.10 -5.74 1.42
CA SER A 558 2.78 -5.54 2.03
C SER A 558 1.87 -4.71 1.11
N ILE A 559 1.03 -5.39 0.33
CA ILE A 559 0.05 -4.83 -0.61
C ILE A 559 -1.24 -4.32 0.06
N ALA A 560 -1.16 -3.89 1.32
CA ALA A 560 -2.27 -3.26 2.00
C ALA A 560 -2.49 -1.84 1.46
N TYR A 561 -3.76 -1.46 1.33
CA TYR A 561 -4.19 -0.09 1.06
C TYR A 561 -4.42 0.63 2.40
N PRO A 562 -3.96 1.87 2.58
CA PRO A 562 -4.49 2.74 3.63
C PRO A 562 -5.89 3.21 3.27
N ASN A 563 -6.79 3.24 4.25
CA ASN A 563 -8.13 3.82 4.10
C ASN A 563 -8.26 5.05 4.98
N ARG A 564 -8.80 6.14 4.43
CA ARG A 564 -9.12 7.36 5.16
C ARG A 564 -10.50 7.22 5.82
N GLU A 565 -10.50 7.21 7.15
CA GLU A 565 -11.72 7.14 7.96
C GLU A 565 -12.37 8.52 8.16
N ALA A 566 -11.54 9.55 8.39
CA ALA A 566 -12.05 10.89 8.69
C ALA A 566 -11.05 12.01 8.37
N VAL A 567 -11.61 13.18 8.05
CA VAL A 567 -10.94 14.48 8.06
C VAL A 567 -11.63 15.33 9.12
N ILE A 568 -10.94 15.65 10.21
CA ILE A 568 -11.51 16.30 11.39
C ILE A 568 -10.98 17.74 11.50
N PRO A 569 -11.84 18.77 11.29
CA PRO A 569 -11.46 20.16 11.54
C PRO A 569 -11.47 20.49 13.04
N SER A 570 -10.96 21.66 13.41
CA SER A 570 -10.88 22.09 14.82
C SER A 570 -12.25 22.10 15.52
N LYS A 571 -12.29 21.62 16.78
CA LYS A 571 -13.48 21.45 17.63
C LYS A 571 -14.43 20.31 17.24
N TRP A 572 -14.13 19.54 16.20
CA TRP A 572 -14.87 18.32 15.86
C TRP A 572 -14.22 17.09 16.49
N ASN A 573 -14.92 15.95 16.40
CA ASN A 573 -14.41 14.65 16.84
C ASN A 573 -14.68 13.56 15.80
N TYR A 574 -14.04 12.42 15.99
CA TYR A 574 -14.30 11.16 15.31
C TYR A 574 -14.44 10.05 16.36
N ARG A 575 -15.40 9.15 16.16
CA ARG A 575 -15.60 7.92 16.94
C ARG A 575 -15.54 6.75 15.96
N ALA A 576 -14.53 5.89 16.09
CA ALA A 576 -14.51 4.60 15.40
C ALA A 576 -15.60 3.69 16.01
N PRO A 577 -16.33 2.91 15.19
CA PRO A 577 -17.39 2.03 15.70
C PRO A 577 -16.83 0.99 16.68
N MET A 578 -17.68 0.49 17.58
CA MET A 578 -17.35 -0.71 18.36
C MET A 578 -17.13 -1.91 17.42
N PRO A 579 -16.16 -2.80 17.69
CA PRO A 579 -15.40 -2.95 18.94
C PRO A 579 -14.17 -2.02 19.10
N TYR A 580 -13.85 -1.18 18.12
CA TYR A 580 -12.65 -0.33 18.17
C TYR A 580 -12.74 0.72 19.29
N GLY A 581 -13.87 1.43 19.40
CA GLY A 581 -14.12 2.41 20.46
C GLY A 581 -13.12 3.58 20.50
N LEU A 582 -12.39 3.83 19.42
CA LEU A 582 -11.39 4.90 19.37
C LEU A 582 -12.08 6.26 19.19
N VAL A 583 -11.91 7.17 20.15
CA VAL A 583 -12.38 8.55 20.07
C VAL A 583 -11.20 9.51 19.90
N VAL A 584 -11.33 10.40 18.93
CA VAL A 584 -10.34 11.43 18.55
C VAL A 584 -11.03 12.78 18.60
N ARG A 585 -10.79 13.56 19.67
CA ARG A 585 -11.32 14.93 19.84
C ARG A 585 -10.27 15.97 19.46
N VAL A 586 -10.61 16.94 18.62
CA VAL A 586 -9.66 17.99 18.17
C VAL A 586 -9.87 19.27 18.97
N ALA A 587 -9.06 19.47 20.02
CA ALA A 587 -9.16 20.63 20.91
C ALA A 587 -8.81 21.96 20.20
N SER A 588 -7.79 21.95 19.33
CA SER A 588 -7.36 23.14 18.58
C SER A 588 -6.56 22.77 17.34
N ILE A 589 -6.68 23.53 16.25
CA ILE A 589 -5.72 23.51 15.14
C ILE A 589 -5.16 24.92 14.92
N ILE A 590 -3.83 25.04 14.78
CA ILE A 590 -3.15 26.27 14.37
C ILE A 590 -2.68 26.08 12.92
N ALA A 591 -3.24 26.87 11.99
CA ALA A 591 -2.86 26.82 10.57
C ALA A 591 -1.34 27.06 10.38
N GLY A 592 -0.71 26.26 9.52
CA GLY A 592 0.76 26.26 9.33
C GLY A 592 1.59 25.76 10.53
N GLY A 593 0.97 25.45 11.68
CA GLY A 593 1.63 25.12 12.93
C GLY A 593 1.28 23.73 13.48
N ASN A 594 0.86 23.68 14.74
CA ASN A 594 0.52 22.44 15.45
C ASN A 594 -0.99 22.34 15.72
N ALA A 595 -1.48 21.11 15.85
CA ALA A 595 -2.80 20.80 16.39
C ALA A 595 -2.69 20.16 17.78
N THR A 596 -3.76 20.24 18.58
CA THR A 596 -3.89 19.56 19.87
C THR A 596 -5.07 18.62 19.79
N VAL A 597 -4.82 17.34 20.08
CA VAL A 597 -5.84 16.28 20.05
C VAL A 597 -5.91 15.57 21.40
N VAL A 598 -7.11 15.11 21.76
CA VAL A 598 -7.36 14.22 22.89
C VAL A 598 -7.79 12.87 22.32
N ILE A 599 -7.02 11.84 22.64
CA ILE A 599 -7.24 10.46 22.20
C ILE A 599 -7.75 9.66 23.39
N CYS A 600 -8.84 8.93 23.21
CA CYS A 600 -9.46 8.15 24.27
C CYS A 600 -10.01 6.83 23.69
N ARG A 601 -10.11 5.80 24.53
CA ARG A 601 -10.70 4.51 24.17
C ARG A 601 -11.98 4.34 24.98
N ALA A 602 -13.11 4.32 24.30
CA ALA A 602 -14.40 4.08 24.92
C ALA A 602 -14.65 2.58 25.15
N SER A 603 -15.53 2.27 26.10
CA SER A 603 -16.18 0.96 26.24
C SER A 603 -17.61 0.94 25.66
N GLY A 604 -18.21 2.11 25.42
CA GLY A 604 -19.55 2.26 24.84
C GLY A 604 -19.75 3.58 24.08
N ASP A 605 -21.00 3.85 23.70
CA ASP A 605 -21.42 5.09 23.03
C ASP A 605 -22.07 6.12 23.98
N MET A 606 -22.28 5.75 25.25
CA MET A 606 -22.84 6.55 26.35
C MET A 606 -22.23 6.03 27.66
N GLU A 607 -22.00 6.90 28.66
CA GLU A 607 -21.39 6.50 29.94
C GLU A 607 -22.19 5.39 30.66
N TYR A 608 -23.51 5.52 30.74
CA TYR A 608 -24.42 4.60 31.45
C TYR A 608 -24.68 3.27 30.70
N THR A 609 -23.62 2.49 30.48
CA THR A 609 -23.71 1.09 30.03
C THR A 609 -24.01 0.12 31.17
N ASP A 610 -23.63 0.48 32.40
CA ASP A 610 -24.01 -0.19 33.64
C ASP A 610 -24.16 0.83 34.79
N ALA A 611 -24.28 0.36 36.04
CA ALA A 611 -24.43 1.23 37.21
C ALA A 611 -23.10 1.59 37.90
N GLU A 612 -21.96 1.03 37.46
CA GLU A 612 -20.64 1.24 38.07
C GLU A 612 -19.85 2.31 37.31
N SER A 613 -19.90 2.28 35.97
CA SER A 613 -19.34 3.26 35.02
C SER A 613 -19.58 4.72 35.41
N CYS A 614 -20.82 5.10 35.73
CA CYS A 614 -21.17 6.44 36.25
C CYS A 614 -20.57 6.80 37.65
N SER A 615 -19.60 6.04 38.15
CA SER A 615 -18.95 6.23 39.46
C SER A 615 -17.53 5.62 39.57
N ASP A 616 -16.92 5.17 38.48
CA ASP A 616 -15.61 4.49 38.49
C ASP A 616 -14.40 5.43 38.32
N GLY A 617 -14.66 6.71 38.02
CA GLY A 617 -13.65 7.75 37.82
C GLY A 617 -13.06 7.79 36.40
N LEU A 618 -13.79 7.31 35.39
CA LEU A 618 -13.40 7.29 33.98
C LEU A 618 -14.34 8.12 33.07
N ASP A 619 -13.88 8.35 31.85
CA ASP A 619 -14.57 8.99 30.71
C ASP A 619 -14.95 7.87 29.71
N ASN A 620 -15.78 6.90 30.14
CA ASN A 620 -15.95 5.59 29.49
C ASN A 620 -16.59 5.65 28.10
N ASP A 621 -17.41 6.65 27.78
CA ASP A 621 -17.79 6.92 26.38
C ASP A 621 -16.83 7.86 25.64
N CYS A 622 -15.93 8.54 26.35
CA CYS A 622 -14.95 9.48 25.82
C CYS A 622 -15.48 10.85 25.32
N ASP A 623 -16.65 11.36 25.76
CA ASP A 623 -17.12 12.77 25.64
C ASP A 623 -16.08 13.78 26.17
N GLY A 624 -15.54 13.54 27.37
CA GLY A 624 -14.74 14.50 28.12
C GLY A 624 -15.25 14.86 29.51
N ARG A 625 -16.31 14.21 29.98
CA ARG A 625 -16.79 14.26 31.36
C ARG A 625 -16.45 12.94 32.05
N VAL A 626 -16.76 12.85 33.33
CA VAL A 626 -16.45 11.71 34.20
C VAL A 626 -17.58 11.55 35.21
N ASP A 627 -18.01 10.33 35.46
CA ASP A 627 -19.05 9.99 36.45
C ASP A 627 -20.30 10.92 36.32
N TYR A 628 -20.77 11.45 37.45
CA TYR A 628 -21.89 12.39 37.57
C TYR A 628 -21.62 13.82 37.06
N GLU A 629 -20.47 14.09 36.44
CA GLU A 629 -20.32 15.29 35.59
C GLU A 629 -20.87 15.06 34.17
N ASP A 630 -21.08 13.79 33.77
CA ASP A 630 -21.74 13.46 32.51
C ASP A 630 -23.27 13.66 32.57
N SER A 631 -23.84 14.06 31.44
CA SER A 631 -25.28 14.11 31.20
C SER A 631 -25.91 12.73 31.01
N ASP A 632 -25.17 11.74 30.50
CA ASP A 632 -25.73 10.42 30.22
C ASP A 632 -25.91 9.58 31.49
N CYS A 633 -25.30 10.01 32.60
CA CYS A 633 -25.55 9.52 33.95
C CYS A 633 -26.82 10.13 34.62
N PHE A 634 -27.63 10.97 33.94
CA PHE A 634 -28.89 11.49 34.48
C PHE A 634 -29.97 10.40 34.66
N GLY A 635 -29.94 9.75 35.83
CA GLY A 635 -30.88 8.70 36.21
C GLY A 635 -30.22 7.54 36.93
N ALA A 636 -28.90 7.41 36.81
CA ALA A 636 -28.11 6.51 37.64
C ALA A 636 -28.31 6.87 39.13
N PRO A 637 -28.57 5.89 40.02
CA PRO A 637 -28.66 6.17 41.45
C PRO A 637 -27.30 6.68 41.92
N LYS A 638 -27.25 7.91 42.42
CA LYS A 638 -25.98 8.53 42.82
C LYS A 638 -25.31 7.68 43.92
N ALA A 639 -24.14 7.16 43.59
CA ALA A 639 -23.38 6.28 44.47
C ALA A 639 -23.20 6.93 45.85
N PRO A 640 -23.25 6.14 46.95
CA PRO A 640 -22.86 6.65 48.26
C PRO A 640 -21.48 7.31 48.14
N PRO A 641 -21.30 8.55 48.60
CA PRO A 641 -20.06 9.28 48.38
C PRO A 641 -18.88 8.45 48.89
N LEU A 642 -17.92 8.18 48.01
CA LEU A 642 -16.77 7.30 48.30
C LEU A 642 -16.19 7.64 49.67
N PRO A 643 -16.01 6.66 50.58
CA PRO A 643 -15.53 6.93 51.93
C PRO A 643 -14.21 7.70 51.81
N PRO A 644 -14.09 8.86 52.49
CA PRO A 644 -13.09 9.87 52.15
C PRO A 644 -11.70 9.24 52.18
N ALA A 645 -11.01 9.31 51.03
CA ALA A 645 -9.81 8.53 50.76
C ALA A 645 -8.87 8.55 51.97
N PRO A 646 -8.46 7.36 52.49
CA PRO A 646 -7.82 7.25 53.78
C PRO A 646 -6.60 8.18 53.81
N ARG A 647 -6.61 9.14 54.76
CA ARG A 647 -5.69 10.28 54.76
C ARG A 647 -4.28 9.81 54.40
N PRO A 648 -3.62 10.39 53.38
CA PRO A 648 -2.31 9.93 52.95
C PRO A 648 -1.40 9.85 54.19
N PRO A 649 -0.74 8.71 54.43
CA PRO A 649 -0.01 8.48 55.67
C PRO A 649 0.99 9.63 55.86
N PRO A 650 1.13 10.16 57.10
CA PRO A 650 1.89 11.37 57.35
C PRO A 650 3.27 11.24 56.69
N PRO A 651 3.72 12.27 55.94
CA PRO A 651 4.88 12.15 55.08
C PRO A 651 6.05 11.61 55.90
N ARG A 652 6.59 10.46 55.48
CA ARG A 652 7.62 9.76 56.24
C ARG A 652 8.73 10.76 56.58
N PRO A 653 9.16 10.84 57.86
CA PRO A 653 10.17 11.81 58.26
C PRO A 653 11.37 11.69 57.31
N PRO A 654 11.94 12.82 56.83
CA PRO A 654 12.95 12.80 55.80
C PRO A 654 14.09 11.86 56.24
N PRO A 655 14.50 10.91 55.37
CA PRO A 655 15.43 9.86 55.78
C PRO A 655 16.70 10.50 56.33
N SER A 656 17.07 10.13 57.56
CA SER A 656 18.19 10.71 58.29
C SER A 656 19.41 10.85 57.36
N PRO A 657 20.06 12.03 57.31
CA PRO A 657 21.05 12.33 56.29
C PRO A 657 22.09 11.22 56.23
N ARG A 658 22.16 10.54 55.07
CA ARG A 658 23.10 9.43 54.88
C ARG A 658 24.50 9.94 55.26
N PRO A 659 25.29 9.17 56.05
CA PRO A 659 26.68 9.50 56.30
C PRO A 659 27.37 9.83 54.97
N PRO A 660 28.18 10.91 54.90
CA PRO A 660 28.83 11.29 53.66
C PRO A 660 29.59 10.09 53.11
N LYS A 661 29.34 9.76 51.83
CA LYS A 661 30.07 8.66 51.17
C LYS A 661 31.57 8.92 51.37
N PRO A 662 32.37 7.92 51.80
CA PRO A 662 33.80 8.05 51.88
C PRO A 662 34.32 8.62 50.57
N VAL A 663 35.12 9.68 50.65
CA VAL A 663 35.67 10.37 49.47
C VAL A 663 36.49 9.34 48.69
N THR A 664 35.95 8.86 47.57
CA THR A 664 36.68 8.00 46.64
C THR A 664 37.99 8.68 46.28
N ALA A 665 39.10 7.97 46.52
CA ALA A 665 40.45 8.48 46.25
C ALA A 665 40.54 9.06 44.83
N PRO A 666 41.29 10.16 44.63
CA PRO A 666 41.37 10.83 43.33
C PRO A 666 41.76 9.84 42.24
N ARG A 667 40.99 9.80 41.16
CA ARG A 667 41.28 8.94 40.00
C ARG A 667 42.70 9.25 39.51
N SER A 668 43.50 8.20 39.33
CA SER A 668 44.81 8.28 38.70
C SER A 668 44.72 9.04 37.36
N PRO A 669 45.69 9.91 37.03
CA PRO A 669 45.67 10.62 35.75
C PRO A 669 45.61 9.64 34.58
N PRO A 670 44.92 9.99 33.47
CA PRO A 670 44.79 9.11 32.32
C PRO A 670 46.16 8.73 31.78
N ARG A 671 46.39 7.43 31.58
CA ARG A 671 47.66 6.90 31.07
C ARG A 671 47.92 7.47 29.68
N PRO A 672 49.14 7.97 29.37
CA PRO A 672 49.46 8.46 28.02
C PRO A 672 49.15 7.41 26.96
N PRO A 673 48.66 7.80 25.77
CA PRO A 673 48.42 6.86 24.68
C PRO A 673 49.73 6.16 24.29
N LEU A 674 49.69 4.83 24.23
CA LEU A 674 50.84 4.05 23.79
C LEU A 674 51.22 4.45 22.35
N PRO A 675 52.53 4.59 22.03
CA PRO A 675 52.96 4.94 20.68
C PRO A 675 52.48 3.87 19.71
N ARG A 676 51.82 4.30 18.61
CA ARG A 676 51.38 3.40 17.55
C ARG A 676 52.58 2.68 16.96
N THR A 677 52.58 1.35 17.03
CA THR A 677 53.51 0.51 16.28
C THR A 677 53.34 0.79 14.77
N PRO A 678 54.43 1.01 14.01
CA PRO A 678 54.33 1.24 12.57
C PRO A 678 53.80 -0.03 11.88
N ALA A 679 52.84 0.15 10.98
CA ALA A 679 52.28 -0.95 10.21
C ALA A 679 53.36 -1.52 9.28
N LYS A 680 53.56 -2.85 9.32
CA LYS A 680 54.41 -3.53 8.34
C LYS A 680 53.79 -3.39 6.95
N GLN A 681 54.49 -2.76 6.02
CA GLN A 681 54.17 -2.84 4.60
C GLN A 681 54.28 -4.31 4.16
N ALA A 682 53.25 -4.82 3.50
CA ALA A 682 53.30 -6.12 2.85
C ALA A 682 54.17 -5.99 1.58
N SER A 683 55.32 -6.66 1.57
CA SER A 683 56.24 -6.65 0.43
C SER A 683 55.70 -7.53 -0.70
N SER A 684 55.20 -6.91 -1.77
CA SER A 684 55.09 -7.58 -3.07
C SER A 684 56.47 -8.01 -3.56
N ARG A 685 56.61 -9.26 -4.01
CA ARG A 685 57.75 -9.78 -4.77
C ARG A 685 57.26 -10.54 -6.01
N PRO A 686 58.13 -10.76 -7.02
CA PRO A 686 57.71 -10.98 -8.41
C PRO A 686 57.19 -12.39 -8.69
#